data_AF-A0A7S8FHY4-F1
#
_entry.id   AF-A0A7S8FHY4-F1
#
_cell.length_a   1.000
_cell.length_b   1.000
_cell.length_c   1.000
_cell.angle_alpha   90.00
_cell.angle_beta   90.00
_cell.angle_gamma   90.00
#
_symmetry.space_group_name_H-M   'P 1'
#
loop_
_entity.id
_entity.type
_entity.pdbx_description
1 polymer ?
#
loop_
_entity_poly.entity_id
_entity_poly.type
_entity_poly.pdbx_seq_one_letter_code
_entity_poly.pdbx_strand_id
1 'polypeptide(L)'
;MFEDNLLRWAACVGFHTPGECQLQWGDLGATVGVLLLAGFVILFCVRATRALLILPARSFTPTISRLLSGWVQTNSYTEETFFTADGADNETAAQRHRALNRLAGYFREHYPKSIMWSNAIRDGLSDLRFTDAGRVPFPFARMMQEKFNLCSVVTASEGTKLCDLDGHWSLDVTGSYGVNVAGYDQYKGWMEKGWERVKSLGPVLGPLHPIVADNIAMLKAISKLDEISFHMSGTEAVMAAIRLARFNTRRKFIVSFAGAYHGWWDGVQPGLGSEREIKDCITLKDVNSASLDAIRRIKQDIAGVIVNPIQAFHPNSPPPSDAILLTSDIRKTEAAHGPYAQWLKQLREVCTACDIPLIFDEVYSGFRLAPGGAQEYFGVQADVVIYGKTVGGGMPIGVCCGKKDLMRRFDPDHPMRLAYVIGTFSAHPHVMGAMNEFLCWVTKPQTTQLYQEADHSCTEWAASVNRDLAARALPLRIVNLTTVWTILFQQPGRYNWLLQYYLRAEGVTLSWVGTGRCLSNMAFASEQYAELHTKLIVAASRMKQDGWWLEGLDQPERRKAMKLRLTWEMIGSIVQMPKPLKTFYSEVMRRKHDDHVASHSHPLNQLFHLFSSSVFIYCYFLIFTDLTTAVTASLVALFVRQFGHALVEPPCHDKEELLLGFNTPNKTMIVSAYCLIPLANMLAAGSWTFSAFLERWPVIAQQWWGLTLVVVLGRVAYLAWLHDFKTSMVWFIKLITDPFTDIKAYLPRSSREWRAFLPPYGLKEMSQRH
;
A
#
# COMPACT_ATOMS: atom_id res chain seq x y z
N MET A 1 -42.17 -10.89 -33.08
CA MET A 1 -40.90 -10.56 -33.75
C MET A 1 -39.80 -11.61 -33.53
N PHE A 2 -39.28 -11.85 -32.31
CA PHE A 2 -38.29 -12.93 -32.10
C PHE A 2 -38.90 -14.33 -32.28
N GLU A 3 -40.11 -14.53 -31.73
CA GLU A 3 -40.90 -15.75 -31.90
C GLU A 3 -41.29 -16.00 -33.37
N ASP A 4 -41.74 -14.96 -34.08
CA ASP A 4 -42.04 -15.04 -35.52
C ASP A 4 -40.81 -15.41 -36.37
N ASN A 5 -39.64 -14.85 -36.05
CA ASN A 5 -38.41 -15.15 -36.78
C ASN A 5 -37.91 -16.58 -36.50
N LEU A 6 -38.06 -17.08 -35.27
CA LEU A 6 -37.78 -18.48 -34.93
C LEU A 6 -38.73 -19.45 -35.63
N LEU A 7 -40.02 -19.11 -35.71
CA LEU A 7 -41.03 -19.91 -36.43
C LEU A 7 -40.76 -19.95 -37.94
N ARG A 8 -40.34 -18.83 -38.54
CA ARG A 8 -39.93 -18.77 -39.96
C ARG A 8 -38.65 -19.57 -40.23
N TRP A 9 -37.68 -19.54 -39.31
CA TRP A 9 -36.48 -20.38 -39.38
C TRP A 9 -36.80 -21.87 -39.28
N ALA A 10 -37.66 -22.27 -38.33
CA ALA A 10 -38.11 -23.65 -38.18
C ALA A 10 -38.85 -24.17 -39.42
N ALA A 11 -39.63 -23.30 -40.09
CA ALA A 11 -40.27 -23.60 -41.37
C ALA A 11 -39.24 -23.81 -42.50
N CYS A 12 -38.19 -22.99 -42.61
CA CYS A 12 -37.15 -23.17 -43.65
C CYS A 12 -36.27 -24.41 -43.44
N VAL A 13 -36.01 -24.82 -42.19
CA VAL A 13 -35.20 -26.02 -41.88
C VAL A 13 -36.01 -27.31 -42.06
N GLY A 14 -37.34 -27.23 -42.16
CA GLY A 14 -38.25 -28.37 -42.18
C GLY A 14 -38.84 -28.80 -43.54
N PHE A 15 -38.58 -28.12 -44.66
CA PHE A 15 -39.23 -28.44 -45.95
C PHE A 15 -38.26 -28.62 -47.14
N HIS A 16 -38.57 -29.61 -47.99
CA HIS A 16 -37.77 -30.08 -49.14
C HIS A 16 -37.99 -29.31 -50.47
N THR A 17 -38.70 -28.18 -50.48
CA THR A 17 -39.02 -27.42 -51.72
C THR A 17 -38.37 -26.03 -51.71
N PRO A 18 -37.47 -25.69 -52.67
CA PRO A 18 -36.64 -24.48 -52.65
C PRO A 18 -37.36 -23.12 -52.76
N GLY A 19 -38.70 -23.06 -52.84
CA GLY A 19 -39.46 -21.87 -53.22
C GLY A 19 -40.16 -21.10 -52.09
N GLU A 20 -40.27 -21.64 -50.88
CA GLU A 20 -41.10 -21.04 -49.81
C GLU A 20 -40.31 -20.38 -48.68
N CYS A 21 -38.97 -20.45 -48.70
CA CYS A 21 -38.13 -19.84 -47.67
C CYS A 21 -37.91 -18.34 -47.95
N GLN A 22 -38.72 -17.47 -47.33
CA GLN A 22 -38.56 -16.01 -47.39
C GLN A 22 -37.77 -15.47 -46.19
N LEU A 23 -36.53 -15.92 -46.00
CA LEU A 23 -35.60 -15.27 -45.06
C LEU A 23 -35.06 -13.99 -45.69
N GLN A 24 -35.43 -12.81 -45.17
CA GLN A 24 -34.83 -11.55 -45.61
C GLN A 24 -33.47 -11.35 -44.93
N TRP A 25 -32.53 -10.66 -45.57
CA TRP A 25 -31.21 -10.35 -44.99
C TRP A 25 -31.29 -9.67 -43.61
N GLY A 26 -32.37 -8.92 -43.34
CA GLY A 26 -32.67 -8.33 -42.03
C GLY A 26 -32.96 -9.35 -40.91
N ASP A 27 -33.56 -10.50 -41.23
CA ASP A 27 -33.90 -11.56 -40.26
C ASP A 27 -32.67 -12.37 -39.83
N LEU A 28 -31.74 -12.58 -40.77
CA LEU A 28 -30.42 -13.16 -40.48
C LEU A 28 -29.60 -12.20 -39.60
N GLY A 29 -29.60 -10.90 -39.92
CA GLY A 29 -28.93 -9.86 -39.13
C GLY A 29 -29.49 -9.74 -37.71
N ALA A 30 -30.81 -9.82 -37.55
CA ALA A 30 -31.47 -9.81 -36.24
C ALA A 30 -31.13 -11.06 -35.41
N THR A 31 -31.11 -12.24 -36.03
CA THR A 31 -30.76 -13.50 -35.35
C THR A 31 -29.30 -13.53 -34.91
N VAL A 32 -28.38 -13.14 -35.81
CA VAL A 32 -26.96 -12.98 -35.49
C VAL A 32 -26.77 -11.92 -34.41
N GLY A 33 -27.49 -10.79 -34.47
CA GLY A 33 -27.47 -9.74 -33.46
C GLY A 33 -27.90 -10.23 -32.08
N VAL A 34 -28.98 -11.03 -31.99
CA VAL A 34 -29.45 -11.62 -30.73
C VAL A 34 -28.47 -12.68 -30.21
N LEU A 35 -27.92 -13.53 -31.07
CA LEU A 35 -26.91 -14.52 -30.65
C LEU A 35 -25.62 -13.86 -30.17
N LEU A 36 -25.17 -12.78 -30.82
CA LEU A 36 -24.03 -11.98 -30.38
C LEU A 36 -24.31 -11.28 -29.05
N LEU A 37 -25.51 -10.71 -28.88
CA LEU A 37 -25.93 -10.09 -27.62
C LEU A 37 -26.04 -11.11 -26.50
N ALA A 38 -26.65 -12.28 -26.74
CA ALA A 38 -26.74 -13.37 -25.78
C ALA A 38 -25.35 -13.89 -25.40
N GLY A 39 -24.47 -14.07 -26.38
CA GLY A 39 -23.06 -14.41 -26.15
C GLY A 39 -22.33 -13.37 -25.31
N PHE A 40 -22.54 -12.07 -25.59
CA PHE A 40 -21.98 -10.97 -24.81
C PHE A 40 -22.50 -10.96 -23.36
N VAL A 41 -23.81 -11.15 -23.17
CA VAL A 41 -24.45 -11.21 -21.84
C VAL A 41 -23.93 -12.40 -21.06
N ILE A 42 -23.84 -13.58 -21.66
CA ILE A 42 -23.27 -14.79 -21.02
C ILE A 42 -21.81 -14.52 -20.62
N LEU A 43 -20.98 -14.02 -21.52
CA LEU A 43 -19.58 -13.69 -21.22
C LEU A 43 -19.46 -12.65 -20.11
N PHE A 44 -20.32 -11.63 -20.10
CA PHE A 44 -20.39 -10.61 -19.07
C PHE A 44 -20.81 -11.21 -17.73
N CYS A 45 -21.89 -12.00 -17.67
CA CYS A 45 -22.36 -12.68 -16.47
C CYS A 45 -21.32 -13.64 -15.90
N VAL A 46 -20.63 -14.42 -16.74
CA VAL A 46 -19.54 -15.30 -16.30
C VAL A 46 -18.39 -14.47 -15.71
N ARG A 47 -17.99 -13.37 -16.36
CA ARG A 47 -16.95 -12.47 -15.86
C ARG A 47 -17.34 -11.78 -14.55
N ALA A 48 -18.56 -11.26 -14.46
CA ALA A 48 -19.09 -10.59 -13.28
C ALA A 48 -19.20 -11.56 -12.10
N THR A 49 -19.74 -12.76 -12.32
CA THR A 49 -19.83 -13.81 -11.31
C THR A 49 -18.45 -14.19 -10.80
N ARG A 50 -17.47 -14.43 -11.68
CA ARG A 50 -16.08 -14.71 -11.28
C ARG A 50 -15.50 -13.57 -10.44
N ALA A 51 -15.67 -12.32 -10.88
CA ALA A 51 -15.19 -11.15 -10.15
C ALA A 51 -15.80 -11.06 -8.75
N LEU A 52 -17.09 -11.33 -8.61
CA LEU A 52 -17.79 -11.38 -7.32
C LEU A 52 -17.30 -12.53 -6.43
N LEU A 53 -17.05 -13.71 -7.01
CA LEU A 53 -16.58 -14.89 -6.27
C LEU A 53 -15.18 -14.70 -5.67
N ILE A 54 -14.30 -13.94 -6.35
CA ILE A 54 -12.94 -13.67 -5.86
C ILE A 54 -12.84 -12.36 -5.05
N LEU A 55 -13.88 -11.53 -5.06
CA LEU A 55 -13.87 -10.19 -4.45
C LEU A 55 -13.43 -10.20 -2.97
N PRO A 56 -13.91 -11.11 -2.10
CA PRO A 56 -13.50 -11.14 -0.69
C PRO A 56 -12.01 -11.45 -0.50
N ALA A 57 -11.44 -12.21 -1.42
CA ALA A 57 -10.05 -12.68 -1.39
C ALA A 57 -9.08 -11.74 -2.12
N ARG A 58 -9.56 -10.92 -3.04
CA ARG A 58 -8.73 -10.07 -3.88
C ARG A 58 -8.02 -9.00 -3.05
N SER A 59 -6.73 -8.82 -3.32
CA SER A 59 -5.99 -7.68 -2.78
C SER A 59 -6.03 -6.53 -3.77
N PHE A 60 -6.65 -5.42 -3.37
CA PHE A 60 -6.71 -4.21 -4.18
C PHE A 60 -5.51 -3.29 -3.97
N THR A 61 -4.72 -3.51 -2.92
CA THR A 61 -3.57 -2.67 -2.57
C THR A 61 -2.60 -2.47 -3.74
N PRO A 62 -2.17 -3.52 -4.48
CA PRO A 62 -1.26 -3.32 -5.61
C PRO A 62 -1.88 -2.44 -6.70
N THR A 63 -3.12 -2.73 -7.10
CA THR A 63 -3.82 -1.96 -8.14
C THR A 63 -4.04 -0.51 -7.73
N ILE A 64 -4.50 -0.27 -6.50
CA ILE A 64 -4.71 1.08 -5.97
C ILE A 64 -3.37 1.83 -5.90
N SER A 65 -2.30 1.18 -5.42
CA SER A 65 -0.98 1.81 -5.32
C SER A 65 -0.45 2.27 -6.68
N ARG A 66 -0.62 1.46 -7.73
CA ARG A 66 -0.24 1.80 -9.11
C ARG A 66 -1.08 2.92 -9.69
N LEU A 67 -2.39 2.96 -9.39
CA LEU A 67 -3.25 4.05 -9.84
C LEU A 67 -2.90 5.36 -9.14
N LEU A 68 -2.65 5.32 -7.83
CA LEU A 68 -2.30 6.48 -7.04
C LEU A 68 -0.89 7.00 -7.37
N SER A 69 0.05 6.16 -7.79
CA SER A 69 1.42 6.62 -8.10
C SER A 69 1.47 7.65 -9.21
N GLY A 70 0.54 7.62 -10.16
CA GLY A 70 0.44 8.65 -11.21
C GLY A 70 -0.12 9.99 -10.71
N TRP A 71 -0.73 10.03 -9.52
CA TRP A 71 -1.38 11.23 -8.97
C TRP A 71 -0.60 11.86 -7.83
N VAL A 72 0.23 11.08 -7.13
CA VAL A 72 1.06 11.59 -6.05
C VAL A 72 2.14 12.51 -6.62
N GLN A 73 2.07 13.79 -6.26
CA GLN A 73 3.11 14.75 -6.57
C GLN A 73 4.13 14.83 -5.43
N THR A 74 5.37 15.18 -5.77
CA THR A 74 6.42 15.42 -4.78
C THR A 74 6.09 16.68 -3.98
N ASN A 75 5.96 16.52 -2.66
CA ASN A 75 5.89 17.63 -1.71
C ASN A 75 7.00 17.46 -0.69
N SER A 76 8.10 18.21 -0.85
CA SER A 76 9.22 18.15 0.08
C SER A 76 9.01 19.12 1.24
N TYR A 77 9.35 18.69 2.45
CA TYR A 77 9.29 19.55 3.62
C TYR A 77 10.29 20.69 3.55
N THR A 78 9.87 21.84 4.08
CA THR A 78 10.78 22.91 4.48
C THR A 78 11.63 22.44 5.66
N GLU A 79 12.73 23.12 5.91
CA GLU A 79 13.61 22.81 7.04
C GLU A 79 12.87 22.83 8.39
N GLU A 80 12.02 23.83 8.62
CA GLU A 80 11.19 23.93 9.83
C GLU A 80 10.22 22.75 9.97
N THR A 81 9.54 22.38 8.87
CA THR A 81 8.58 21.26 8.88
C THR A 81 9.28 19.92 9.02
N PHE A 82 10.50 19.79 8.48
CA PHE A 82 11.29 18.57 8.52
C PHE A 82 11.55 18.14 9.96
N PHE A 83 11.86 19.04 10.89
CA PHE A 83 12.22 18.68 12.27
C PHE A 83 11.02 18.61 13.23
N THR A 84 9.84 19.06 12.81
CA THR A 84 8.60 19.13 13.61
C THR A 84 7.47 18.27 13.02
N ALA A 85 7.79 17.33 12.11
CA ALA A 85 6.79 16.54 11.38
C ALA A 85 5.95 15.66 12.32
N ASP A 86 6.50 15.22 13.45
CA ASP A 86 5.83 14.46 14.51
C ASP A 86 5.25 15.34 15.63
N GLY A 87 5.33 16.67 15.51
CA GLY A 87 4.82 17.62 16.51
C GLY A 87 5.79 17.94 17.65
N ALA A 88 7.10 17.72 17.46
CA ALA A 88 8.13 18.16 18.40
C ALA A 88 8.12 19.69 18.62
N ASP A 89 8.55 20.13 19.80
CA ASP A 89 8.73 21.55 20.12
C ASP A 89 9.99 22.15 19.45
N ASN A 90 10.13 23.47 19.55
CA ASN A 90 11.24 24.20 18.91
C ASN A 90 12.62 23.81 19.48
N GLU A 91 12.69 23.43 20.75
CA GLU A 91 13.94 23.02 21.39
C GLU A 91 14.42 21.68 20.83
N THR A 92 13.52 20.70 20.79
CA THR A 92 13.78 19.38 20.20
C THR A 92 14.07 19.51 18.71
N ALA A 93 13.36 20.37 17.99
CA ALA A 93 13.63 20.63 16.57
C ALA A 93 15.04 21.19 16.36
N ALA A 94 15.48 22.14 17.18
CA ALA A 94 16.84 22.69 17.12
C ALA A 94 17.92 21.65 17.47
N GLN A 95 17.65 20.77 18.44
CA GLN A 95 18.51 19.63 18.77
C GLN A 95 18.65 18.67 17.59
N ARG A 96 17.55 18.26 16.96
CA ARG A 96 17.53 17.40 15.78
C ARG A 96 18.29 18.02 14.60
N HIS A 97 18.14 19.32 14.40
CA HIS A 97 18.88 20.04 13.35
C HIS A 97 20.40 19.97 13.59
N ARG A 98 20.87 20.22 14.82
CA ARG A 98 22.29 20.05 15.18
C ARG A 98 22.75 18.60 14.99
N ALA A 99 21.94 17.63 15.42
CA ALA A 99 22.25 16.21 15.28
C ALA A 99 22.40 15.77 13.82
N LEU A 100 21.47 16.18 12.94
CA LEU A 100 21.53 15.84 11.53
C LEU A 100 22.76 16.43 10.84
N ASN A 101 23.11 17.68 11.15
CA ASN A 101 24.32 18.33 10.62
C ASN A 101 25.60 17.67 11.13
N ARG A 102 25.64 17.26 12.41
CA ARG A 102 26.76 16.49 12.97
C ARG A 102 26.94 15.15 12.25
N LEU A 103 25.85 14.42 12.04
CA LEU A 103 25.87 13.13 11.34
C LEU A 103 26.30 13.29 9.87
N ALA A 104 25.80 14.29 9.17
CA ALA A 104 26.23 14.60 7.81
C ALA A 104 27.71 15.04 7.74
N GLY A 105 28.16 15.82 8.73
CA GLY A 105 29.56 16.21 8.89
C GLY A 105 30.48 15.00 9.03
N TYR A 106 30.10 14.05 9.90
CA TYR A 106 30.84 12.80 10.10
C TYR A 106 31.06 12.06 8.77
N PHE A 107 30.01 11.86 7.96
CA PHE A 107 30.15 11.17 6.67
C PHE A 107 31.04 11.91 5.68
N ARG A 108 30.96 13.25 5.62
CA ARG A 108 31.82 14.05 4.73
C ARG A 108 33.30 13.98 5.12
N GLU A 109 33.58 13.95 6.42
CA GLU A 109 34.94 13.87 6.96
C GLU A 109 35.54 12.47 6.76
N HIS A 110 34.76 11.42 7.01
CA HIS A 110 35.26 10.05 7.02
C HIS A 110 35.16 9.35 5.66
N TYR A 111 34.29 9.77 4.74
CA TYR A 111 34.09 9.09 3.44
C TYR A 111 34.29 9.99 2.21
N PRO A 112 35.33 10.84 2.15
CA PRO A 112 35.49 11.82 1.08
C PRO A 112 35.69 11.17 -0.30
N LYS A 113 36.41 10.04 -0.41
CA LYS A 113 36.64 9.38 -1.70
C LYS A 113 35.37 8.69 -2.19
N SER A 114 34.65 8.01 -1.30
CA SER A 114 33.39 7.35 -1.65
C SER A 114 32.34 8.36 -2.13
N ILE A 115 32.24 9.53 -1.46
CA ILE A 115 31.34 10.62 -1.87
C ILE A 115 31.74 11.18 -3.23
N MET A 116 33.03 11.46 -3.45
CA MET A 116 33.53 11.96 -4.72
C MET A 116 33.25 10.99 -5.87
N TRP A 117 33.54 9.69 -5.67
CA TRP A 117 33.27 8.64 -6.64
C TRP A 117 31.79 8.56 -7.00
N SER A 118 30.92 8.58 -5.99
CA SER A 118 29.49 8.56 -6.21
C SER A 118 28.99 9.74 -7.02
N ASN A 119 29.45 10.95 -6.71
CA ASN A 119 29.08 12.15 -7.46
C ASN A 119 29.50 12.05 -8.93
N ALA A 120 30.69 11.48 -9.20
CA ALA A 120 31.20 11.33 -10.56
C ALA A 120 30.36 10.39 -11.43
N ILE A 121 29.80 9.31 -10.86
CA ILE A 121 29.02 8.33 -11.63
C ILE A 121 27.50 8.56 -11.57
N ARG A 122 27.03 9.46 -10.71
CA ARG A 122 25.61 9.67 -10.42
C ARG A 122 24.78 9.97 -11.67
N ASP A 123 25.35 10.69 -12.63
CA ASP A 123 24.68 11.04 -13.88
C ASP A 123 24.76 9.91 -14.93
N GLY A 124 25.76 9.03 -14.82
CA GLY A 124 25.95 7.86 -15.70
C GLY A 124 25.25 6.57 -15.25
N LEU A 125 24.91 6.42 -13.97
CA LEU A 125 24.30 5.19 -13.42
C LEU A 125 22.89 5.45 -12.85
N SER A 126 21.85 5.02 -13.58
CA SER A 126 20.45 5.19 -13.18
C SER A 126 20.11 4.54 -11.84
N ASP A 127 20.70 3.38 -11.54
CA ASP A 127 20.40 2.59 -10.34
C ASP A 127 20.78 3.32 -9.05
N LEU A 128 21.84 4.14 -9.11
CA LEU A 128 22.27 4.96 -7.99
C LEU A 128 21.21 6.03 -7.67
N ARG A 129 20.68 6.70 -8.69
CA ARG A 129 19.59 7.68 -8.52
C ARG A 129 18.30 7.02 -8.02
N PHE A 130 17.99 5.83 -8.53
CA PHE A 130 16.81 5.06 -8.10
C PHE A 130 16.88 4.64 -6.63
N THR A 131 18.01 4.07 -6.21
CA THR A 131 18.20 3.61 -4.83
C THR A 131 18.21 4.76 -3.81
N ASP A 132 18.75 5.93 -4.18
CA ASP A 132 18.70 7.13 -3.34
C ASP A 132 17.30 7.75 -3.24
N ALA A 133 16.49 7.65 -4.30
CA ALA A 133 15.11 8.14 -4.29
C ALA A 133 14.18 7.26 -3.44
N GLY A 134 14.42 5.95 -3.36
CA GLY A 134 13.54 4.99 -2.68
C GLY A 134 13.83 4.76 -1.19
N ARG A 135 14.97 5.25 -0.66
CA ARG A 135 15.42 4.96 0.71
C ARG A 135 14.78 5.83 1.79
N VAL A 136 14.37 7.04 1.41
CA VAL A 136 13.81 8.04 2.32
C VAL A 136 12.41 8.41 1.84
N PRO A 137 11.40 8.48 2.73
CA PRO A 137 10.08 8.98 2.35
C PRO A 137 10.15 10.32 1.61
N PHE A 138 9.35 10.44 0.54
CA PHE A 138 9.42 11.58 -0.39
C PHE A 138 9.33 12.98 0.26
N PRO A 139 8.60 13.20 1.38
CA PRO A 139 8.63 14.50 2.05
C PRO A 139 9.99 14.86 2.65
N PHE A 140 10.76 13.86 3.08
CA PHE A 140 12.07 14.02 3.71
C PHE A 140 13.23 13.85 2.71
N ALA A 141 12.98 13.24 1.55
CA ALA A 141 13.99 12.81 0.60
C ALA A 141 14.94 13.93 0.16
N ARG A 142 14.41 15.12 -0.17
CA ARG A 142 15.22 16.26 -0.65
C ARG A 142 16.34 16.62 0.32
N MET A 143 15.98 16.90 1.59
CA MET A 143 16.97 17.29 2.60
C MET A 143 18.00 16.19 2.86
N MET A 144 17.56 14.94 2.85
CA MET A 144 18.47 13.81 3.03
C MET A 144 19.42 13.65 1.85
N GLN A 145 18.97 13.84 0.61
CA GLN A 145 19.82 13.80 -0.59
C GLN A 145 20.81 14.97 -0.64
N GLU A 146 20.40 16.16 -0.18
CA GLU A 146 21.31 17.32 -0.07
C GLU A 146 22.41 17.12 0.99
N LYS A 147 22.10 16.45 2.10
CA LYS A 147 23.04 16.28 3.23
C LYS A 147 23.85 14.97 3.18
N PHE A 148 23.31 13.91 2.59
CA PHE A 148 23.93 12.59 2.60
C PHE A 148 24.06 12.03 1.18
N ASN A 149 25.29 11.67 0.83
CA ASN A 149 25.55 10.77 -0.29
C ASN A 149 26.00 9.42 0.29
N LEU A 150 25.07 8.46 0.33
CA LEU A 150 25.28 7.13 0.93
C LEU A 150 25.58 6.04 -0.11
N CYS A 151 26.14 6.40 -1.26
CA CYS A 151 26.52 5.38 -2.22
C CYS A 151 27.55 4.44 -1.58
N SER A 152 27.20 3.16 -1.54
CA SER A 152 28.03 2.11 -0.96
C SER A 152 28.95 1.57 -2.04
N VAL A 153 30.16 2.09 -2.10
CA VAL A 153 31.22 1.58 -2.96
C VAL A 153 32.16 0.73 -2.11
N VAL A 154 32.42 -0.49 -2.53
CA VAL A 154 33.24 -1.46 -1.79
C VAL A 154 34.32 -2.05 -2.69
N THR A 155 35.48 -2.33 -2.11
CA THR A 155 36.68 -2.82 -2.81
C THR A 155 37.05 -4.24 -2.40
N ALA A 156 36.71 -4.65 -1.17
CA ALA A 156 37.06 -5.96 -0.64
C ALA A 156 36.01 -6.50 0.34
N SER A 157 36.06 -7.82 0.58
CA SER A 157 35.27 -8.53 1.59
C SER A 157 36.15 -9.53 2.33
N GLU A 158 35.97 -9.63 3.65
CA GLU A 158 36.69 -10.53 4.55
C GLU A 158 35.78 -10.91 5.72
N GLY A 159 35.59 -12.22 5.95
CA GLY A 159 34.67 -12.73 6.96
C GLY A 159 33.26 -12.17 6.81
N THR A 160 32.87 -11.30 7.74
CA THR A 160 31.56 -10.60 7.78
C THR A 160 31.65 -9.12 7.41
N LYS A 161 32.82 -8.63 6.97
CA LYS A 161 33.08 -7.21 6.76
C LYS A 161 33.30 -6.86 5.29
N LEU A 162 32.97 -5.62 4.96
CA LEU A 162 33.22 -4.99 3.66
C LEU A 162 34.14 -3.79 3.84
N CYS A 163 35.11 -3.64 2.94
CA CYS A 163 36.01 -2.49 2.86
C CYS A 163 35.51 -1.52 1.78
N ASP A 164 35.38 -0.24 2.12
CA ASP A 164 35.01 0.81 1.16
C ASP A 164 36.21 1.37 0.37
N LEU A 165 36.02 2.45 -0.38
CA LEU A 165 37.11 3.15 -1.10
C LEU A 165 38.00 4.01 -0.19
N ASP A 166 37.52 4.36 0.99
CA ASP A 166 38.24 5.15 1.98
C ASP A 166 39.11 4.26 2.90
N GLY A 167 38.92 2.94 2.86
CA GLY A 167 39.66 1.94 3.63
C GLY A 167 38.95 1.52 4.92
N HIS A 168 37.69 1.91 5.12
CA HIS A 168 36.94 1.55 6.31
C HIS A 168 36.29 0.18 6.17
N TRP A 169 36.45 -0.63 7.22
CA TRP A 169 35.82 -1.94 7.33
C TRP A 169 34.53 -1.84 8.15
N SER A 170 33.44 -2.30 7.57
CA SER A 170 32.10 -2.28 8.18
C SER A 170 31.49 -3.67 8.24
N LEU A 171 30.76 -3.98 9.31
CA LEU A 171 29.99 -5.23 9.42
C LEU A 171 28.87 -5.24 8.38
N ASP A 172 28.86 -6.24 7.51
CA ASP A 172 27.81 -6.40 6.51
C ASP A 172 26.63 -7.17 7.07
N VAL A 173 25.49 -6.48 7.17
CA VAL A 173 24.19 -7.10 7.46
C VAL A 173 23.27 -7.05 6.24
N THR A 174 23.81 -6.71 5.05
CA THR A 174 23.08 -6.82 3.78
C THR A 174 22.96 -8.26 3.31
N GLY A 175 23.94 -9.10 3.68
CA GLY A 175 24.08 -10.50 3.24
C GLY A 175 24.13 -10.66 1.72
N SER A 176 24.61 -9.64 0.99
CA SER A 176 24.56 -9.57 -0.48
C SER A 176 23.16 -9.90 -1.02
N TYR A 177 22.14 -9.23 -0.47
CA TYR A 177 20.73 -9.42 -0.82
C TYR A 177 20.21 -10.86 -0.65
N GLY A 178 20.83 -11.66 0.21
CA GLY A 178 20.46 -13.05 0.45
C GLY A 178 21.34 -14.08 -0.24
N VAL A 179 22.28 -13.67 -1.10
CA VAL A 179 23.24 -14.59 -1.74
C VAL A 179 24.14 -15.27 -0.70
N ASN A 180 24.71 -14.49 0.21
CA ASN A 180 25.82 -14.95 1.04
C ASN A 180 25.33 -15.76 2.27
N VAL A 181 25.06 -17.07 2.13
CA VAL A 181 24.73 -17.92 3.30
C VAL A 181 25.92 -18.34 4.15
N ALA A 182 27.00 -18.77 3.50
CA ALA A 182 28.13 -19.42 4.18
C ALA A 182 29.27 -18.46 4.57
N GLY A 183 29.20 -17.17 4.22
CA GLY A 183 30.29 -16.21 4.41
C GLY A 183 31.10 -15.97 3.14
N TYR A 184 31.63 -14.75 2.98
CA TYR A 184 32.26 -14.31 1.73
C TYR A 184 33.46 -15.18 1.33
N ASP A 185 34.24 -15.63 2.31
CA ASP A 185 35.44 -16.45 2.05
C ASP A 185 35.11 -17.83 1.48
N GLN A 186 34.00 -18.44 1.92
CA GLN A 186 33.53 -19.71 1.36
C GLN A 186 33.12 -19.53 -0.11
N TYR A 187 32.38 -18.45 -0.42
CA TYR A 187 31.99 -18.12 -1.79
C TYR A 187 33.19 -17.86 -2.70
N LYS A 188 34.18 -17.10 -2.24
CA LYS A 188 35.44 -16.89 -2.99
C LYS A 188 36.13 -18.21 -3.29
N GLY A 189 36.22 -19.11 -2.30
CA GLY A 189 36.80 -20.43 -2.48
C GLY A 189 36.03 -21.35 -3.44
N TRP A 190 34.69 -21.30 -3.44
CA TRP A 190 33.87 -22.06 -4.39
C TRP A 190 34.02 -21.55 -5.83
N MET A 191 34.07 -20.23 -6.01
CA MET A 191 34.33 -19.64 -7.33
C MET A 191 35.70 -20.08 -7.86
N GLU A 192 36.76 -19.95 -7.06
CA GLU A 192 38.12 -20.33 -7.45
C GLU A 192 38.21 -21.82 -7.85
N LYS A 193 37.76 -22.72 -6.98
CA LYS A 193 37.78 -24.17 -7.24
C LYS A 193 36.89 -24.56 -8.42
N GLY A 194 35.70 -24.00 -8.48
CA GLY A 194 34.74 -24.25 -9.55
C GLY A 194 35.27 -23.79 -10.92
N TRP A 195 35.93 -22.65 -10.97
CA TRP A 195 36.53 -22.12 -12.19
C TRP A 195 37.72 -22.96 -12.64
N GLU A 196 38.58 -23.41 -11.71
CA GLU A 196 39.71 -24.27 -12.08
C GLU A 196 39.24 -25.58 -12.73
N ARG A 197 38.13 -26.18 -12.26
CA ARG A 197 37.55 -27.39 -12.86
C ARG A 197 37.09 -27.23 -14.31
N VAL A 198 36.65 -26.03 -14.69
CA VAL A 198 36.06 -25.76 -16.01
C VAL A 198 36.96 -24.90 -16.90
N LYS A 199 38.14 -24.54 -16.39
CA LYS A 199 39.07 -23.58 -16.99
C LYS A 199 39.46 -23.92 -18.43
N SER A 200 39.66 -25.21 -18.73
CA SER A 200 40.02 -25.67 -20.07
C SER A 200 38.91 -25.47 -21.10
N LEU A 201 37.64 -25.39 -20.68
CA LEU A 201 36.51 -25.11 -21.57
C LEU A 201 36.35 -23.61 -21.83
N GLY A 202 36.66 -22.75 -20.86
CA GLY A 202 36.54 -21.30 -21.02
C GLY A 202 35.08 -20.82 -21.16
N PRO A 203 34.78 -19.87 -22.06
CA PRO A 203 33.46 -19.24 -22.19
C PRO A 203 32.54 -19.92 -23.21
N VAL A 204 32.75 -21.20 -23.55
CA VAL A 204 31.93 -21.91 -24.56
C VAL A 204 30.45 -21.90 -24.17
N LEU A 205 29.60 -21.55 -25.13
CA LEU A 205 28.13 -21.48 -25.01
C LEU A 205 27.46 -22.42 -26.01
N GLY A 206 26.33 -23.01 -25.63
CA GLY A 206 25.57 -23.97 -26.44
C GLY A 206 25.79 -25.42 -25.98
N PRO A 207 26.95 -26.04 -26.26
CA PRO A 207 27.34 -27.30 -25.63
C PRO A 207 27.49 -27.17 -24.12
N LEU A 208 27.24 -28.26 -23.38
CA LEU A 208 27.30 -28.28 -21.92
C LEU A 208 28.62 -28.91 -21.44
N HIS A 209 29.19 -28.34 -20.37
CA HIS A 209 30.25 -28.99 -19.62
C HIS A 209 29.70 -30.20 -18.83
N PRO A 210 30.40 -31.34 -18.70
CA PRO A 210 29.91 -32.53 -18.01
C PRO A 210 29.44 -32.30 -16.55
N ILE A 211 30.03 -31.32 -15.86
CA ILE A 211 29.66 -30.92 -14.48
C ILE A 211 28.18 -30.54 -14.31
N VAL A 212 27.50 -30.19 -15.41
CA VAL A 212 26.06 -29.92 -15.40
C VAL A 212 25.27 -31.16 -14.96
N ALA A 213 25.74 -32.37 -15.28
CA ALA A 213 25.10 -33.61 -14.85
C ALA A 213 25.10 -33.78 -13.33
N ASP A 214 26.23 -33.48 -12.67
CA ASP A 214 26.36 -33.53 -11.22
C ASP A 214 25.45 -32.52 -10.53
N ASN A 215 25.39 -31.30 -11.07
CA ASN A 215 24.49 -30.25 -10.57
C ASN A 215 23.02 -30.68 -10.69
N ILE A 216 22.63 -31.27 -11.82
CA ILE A 216 21.28 -31.82 -12.00
C ILE A 216 20.99 -32.91 -10.97
N ALA A 217 21.90 -33.86 -10.76
CA ALA A 217 21.70 -34.95 -9.82
C ALA A 217 21.48 -34.43 -8.38
N MET A 218 22.32 -33.50 -7.93
CA MET A 218 22.18 -32.88 -6.60
C MET A 218 20.89 -32.06 -6.48
N LEU A 219 20.57 -31.23 -7.48
CA LEU A 219 19.35 -30.42 -7.47
C LEU A 219 18.08 -31.28 -7.46
N LYS A 220 18.07 -32.41 -8.18
CA LYS A 220 16.96 -33.37 -8.13
C LYS A 220 16.84 -34.01 -6.75
N ALA A 221 17.95 -34.42 -6.14
CA ALA A 221 17.93 -34.99 -4.79
C ALA A 221 17.41 -34.00 -3.74
N ILE A 222 17.85 -32.74 -3.81
CA ILE A 222 17.44 -31.66 -2.91
C ILE A 222 15.97 -31.29 -3.12
N SER A 223 15.58 -31.01 -4.37
CA SER A 223 14.22 -30.57 -4.68
C SER A 223 13.18 -31.67 -4.63
N LYS A 224 13.59 -32.94 -4.77
CA LYS A 224 12.74 -34.13 -4.95
C LYS A 224 11.86 -34.06 -6.21
N LEU A 225 12.38 -33.44 -7.27
CA LEU A 225 11.70 -33.24 -8.55
C LEU A 225 12.47 -33.85 -9.73
N ASP A 226 11.81 -33.95 -10.88
CA ASP A 226 12.26 -34.79 -11.99
C ASP A 226 13.23 -34.09 -12.95
N GLU A 227 12.96 -32.82 -13.24
CA GLU A 227 13.64 -32.06 -14.30
C GLU A 227 14.10 -30.68 -13.82
N ILE A 228 15.20 -30.19 -14.42
CA ILE A 228 15.90 -28.97 -14.05
C ILE A 228 16.09 -28.09 -15.28
N SER A 229 15.96 -26.78 -15.11
CA SER A 229 16.22 -25.78 -16.14
C SER A 229 17.04 -24.62 -15.56
N PHE A 230 18.10 -24.21 -16.26
CA PHE A 230 19.00 -23.12 -15.86
C PHE A 230 18.70 -21.83 -16.63
N HIS A 231 18.83 -20.70 -15.94
CA HIS A 231 18.52 -19.34 -16.40
C HIS A 231 19.51 -18.34 -15.81
N MET A 232 19.50 -17.08 -16.26
CA MET A 232 20.48 -16.08 -15.80
C MET A 232 20.10 -15.38 -14.49
N SER A 233 18.84 -15.44 -14.11
CA SER A 233 18.35 -14.82 -12.88
C SER A 233 17.12 -15.53 -12.33
N GLY A 234 16.82 -15.29 -11.06
CA GLY A 234 15.56 -15.72 -10.46
C GLY A 234 14.33 -15.17 -11.21
N THR A 235 14.39 -13.94 -11.73
CA THR A 235 13.31 -13.37 -12.58
C THR A 235 13.06 -14.22 -13.82
N GLU A 236 14.12 -14.63 -14.53
CA GLU A 236 13.97 -15.48 -15.71
C GLU A 236 13.46 -16.88 -15.36
N ALA A 237 13.88 -17.44 -14.22
CA ALA A 237 13.38 -18.72 -13.75
C ALA A 237 11.89 -18.67 -13.37
N VAL A 238 11.42 -17.56 -12.77
CA VAL A 238 9.98 -17.30 -12.57
C VAL A 238 9.24 -17.19 -13.90
N MET A 239 9.78 -16.45 -14.87
CA MET A 239 9.19 -16.33 -16.21
C MET A 239 9.06 -17.69 -16.89
N ALA A 240 10.11 -18.52 -16.79
CA ALA A 240 10.13 -19.88 -17.32
C ALA A 240 9.09 -20.78 -16.63
N ALA A 241 9.09 -20.83 -15.30
CA ALA A 241 8.14 -21.63 -14.53
C ALA A 241 6.67 -21.28 -14.88
N ILE A 242 6.34 -20.00 -14.94
CA ILE A 242 4.99 -19.54 -15.29
C ILE A 242 4.63 -19.88 -16.74
N ARG A 243 5.56 -19.71 -17.67
CA ARG A 243 5.34 -20.07 -19.08
C ARG A 243 5.09 -21.57 -19.23
N LEU A 244 5.88 -22.40 -18.55
CA LEU A 244 5.76 -23.86 -18.59
C LEU A 244 4.48 -24.34 -17.89
N ALA A 245 4.12 -23.74 -16.76
CA ALA A 245 2.84 -24.02 -16.09
C ALA A 245 1.65 -23.74 -17.01
N ARG A 246 1.61 -22.58 -17.68
CA ARG A 246 0.56 -22.25 -18.67
C ARG A 246 0.59 -23.17 -19.87
N PHE A 247 1.79 -23.47 -20.38
CA PHE A 247 1.97 -24.36 -21.51
C PHE A 247 1.39 -25.73 -21.19
N ASN A 248 1.80 -26.37 -20.10
CA ASN A 248 1.45 -27.74 -19.78
C ASN A 248 0.01 -27.90 -19.27
N THR A 249 -0.48 -26.97 -18.45
CA THR A 249 -1.87 -27.04 -17.95
C THR A 249 -2.92 -26.55 -18.94
N ARG A 250 -2.53 -25.79 -19.97
CA ARG A 250 -3.44 -25.07 -20.90
C ARG A 250 -4.33 -24.03 -20.22
N ARG A 251 -4.05 -23.69 -18.97
CA ARG A 251 -4.82 -22.72 -18.19
C ARG A 251 -4.17 -21.33 -18.26
N LYS A 252 -4.91 -20.30 -17.88
CA LYS A 252 -4.54 -18.90 -18.17
C LYS A 252 -3.88 -18.20 -16.99
N PHE A 253 -4.52 -18.27 -15.83
CA PHE A 253 -4.20 -17.39 -14.71
C PHE A 253 -3.08 -17.97 -13.86
N ILE A 254 -2.19 -17.10 -13.43
CA ILE A 254 -1.34 -17.36 -12.26
C ILE A 254 -1.99 -16.71 -11.06
N VAL A 255 -1.96 -17.38 -9.91
CA VAL A 255 -2.36 -16.79 -8.63
C VAL A 255 -1.11 -16.45 -7.84
N SER A 256 -1.02 -15.23 -7.33
CA SER A 256 0.03 -14.77 -6.41
C SER A 256 -0.58 -14.10 -5.17
N PHE A 257 0.26 -13.78 -4.18
CA PHE A 257 -0.18 -13.21 -2.91
C PHE A 257 0.38 -11.80 -2.70
N ALA A 258 -0.42 -10.93 -2.10
CA ALA A 258 -0.05 -9.54 -1.86
C ALA A 258 1.11 -9.42 -0.86
N GLY A 259 2.13 -8.65 -1.25
CA GLY A 259 3.37 -8.47 -0.49
C GLY A 259 4.53 -9.35 -0.99
N ALA A 260 4.27 -10.30 -1.88
CA ALA A 260 5.32 -11.13 -2.49
C ALA A 260 6.16 -10.35 -3.51
N TYR A 261 7.44 -10.72 -3.63
CA TYR A 261 8.31 -10.30 -4.72
C TYR A 261 8.78 -11.53 -5.49
N HIS A 262 8.52 -11.55 -6.79
CA HIS A 262 8.83 -12.66 -7.72
C HIS A 262 9.73 -12.20 -8.88
N GLY A 263 10.58 -11.19 -8.62
CA GLY A 263 11.33 -10.50 -9.66
C GLY A 263 10.57 -9.29 -10.22
N TRP A 264 11.20 -8.61 -11.17
CA TRP A 264 10.72 -7.36 -11.76
C TRP A 264 9.98 -7.56 -13.10
N TRP A 265 9.70 -8.81 -13.48
CA TRP A 265 8.94 -9.08 -14.70
C TRP A 265 7.50 -8.60 -14.55
N ASP A 266 7.04 -7.80 -15.52
CA ASP A 266 5.69 -7.20 -15.49
C ASP A 266 4.56 -8.21 -15.23
N GLY A 267 4.70 -9.48 -15.62
CA GLY A 267 3.63 -10.47 -15.44
C GLY A 267 3.36 -10.85 -13.97
N VAL A 268 4.25 -10.51 -13.05
CA VAL A 268 4.13 -10.80 -11.61
C VAL A 268 4.34 -9.58 -10.71
N GLN A 269 4.35 -8.36 -11.26
CA GLN A 269 4.51 -7.10 -10.53
C GLN A 269 3.25 -6.20 -10.60
N PRO A 270 2.14 -6.56 -9.93
CA PRO A 270 0.84 -5.88 -10.04
C PRO A 270 0.74 -4.52 -9.35
N GLY A 271 1.77 -4.13 -8.60
CA GLY A 271 1.81 -2.92 -7.78
C GLY A 271 2.68 -1.82 -8.37
N LEU A 272 3.28 -1.02 -7.49
CA LEU A 272 4.26 0.00 -7.86
C LEU A 272 5.41 -0.59 -8.69
N GLY A 273 5.85 0.17 -9.68
CA GLY A 273 7.00 -0.17 -10.53
C GLY A 273 6.68 -0.92 -11.82
N SER A 274 5.40 -1.19 -12.13
CA SER A 274 4.97 -1.62 -13.46
C SER A 274 3.86 -0.73 -13.98
N GLU A 275 3.99 -0.28 -15.23
CA GLU A 275 2.96 0.49 -15.95
C GLU A 275 1.95 -0.43 -16.66
N ARG A 276 2.25 -1.74 -16.77
CA ARG A 276 1.42 -2.70 -17.49
C ARG A 276 0.18 -3.08 -16.69
N GLU A 277 -0.98 -3.06 -17.36
CA GLU A 277 -2.18 -3.67 -16.81
C GLU A 277 -2.06 -5.20 -16.80
N ILE A 278 -2.00 -5.81 -15.62
CA ILE A 278 -1.90 -7.27 -15.47
C ILE A 278 -3.30 -7.88 -15.44
N LYS A 279 -3.63 -8.63 -16.50
CA LYS A 279 -4.93 -9.32 -16.67
C LYS A 279 -4.84 -10.83 -16.47
N ASP A 280 -3.64 -11.36 -16.33
CA ASP A 280 -3.31 -12.78 -16.38
C ASP A 280 -2.63 -13.30 -15.09
N CYS A 281 -2.48 -12.44 -14.08
CA CYS A 281 -2.06 -12.78 -12.72
C CYS A 281 -3.08 -12.21 -11.73
N ILE A 282 -3.61 -13.06 -10.85
CA ILE A 282 -4.60 -12.71 -9.84
C ILE A 282 -3.89 -12.61 -8.49
N THR A 283 -3.88 -11.41 -7.91
CA THR A 283 -3.27 -11.19 -6.60
C THR A 283 -4.31 -11.29 -5.48
N LEU A 284 -4.14 -12.31 -4.64
CA LEU A 284 -5.00 -12.58 -3.49
C LEU A 284 -4.37 -12.05 -2.20
N LYS A 285 -5.18 -11.95 -1.14
CA LYS A 285 -4.70 -11.68 0.22
C LYS A 285 -3.84 -12.85 0.70
N ASP A 286 -2.70 -12.54 1.29
CA ASP A 286 -1.84 -13.55 1.90
C ASP A 286 -2.43 -14.07 3.23
N VAL A 287 -2.11 -15.30 3.61
CA VAL A 287 -2.55 -15.94 4.88
C VAL A 287 -4.04 -15.71 5.18
N ASN A 288 -4.91 -16.01 4.19
CA ASN A 288 -6.34 -15.75 4.30
C ASN A 288 -7.16 -16.94 3.76
N SER A 289 -8.18 -17.35 4.51
CA SER A 289 -9.07 -18.46 4.14
C SER A 289 -9.87 -18.18 2.87
N ALA A 290 -10.33 -16.94 2.65
CA ALA A 290 -11.05 -16.56 1.44
C ALA A 290 -10.18 -16.74 0.19
N SER A 291 -8.86 -16.58 0.30
CA SER A 291 -7.92 -16.84 -0.81
C SER A 291 -7.90 -18.31 -1.20
N LEU A 292 -7.94 -19.23 -0.23
CA LEU A 292 -8.05 -20.66 -0.49
C LEU A 292 -9.38 -21.00 -1.18
N ASP A 293 -10.48 -20.39 -0.73
CA ASP A 293 -11.80 -20.58 -1.35
C ASP A 293 -11.88 -20.01 -2.77
N ALA A 294 -11.27 -18.86 -3.02
CA ALA A 294 -11.18 -18.28 -4.35
C ALA A 294 -10.46 -19.25 -5.31
N ILE A 295 -9.32 -19.81 -4.90
CA ILE A 295 -8.58 -20.81 -5.69
C ILE A 295 -9.48 -22.01 -6.05
N ARG A 296 -10.22 -22.56 -5.08
CA ARG A 296 -11.16 -23.66 -5.33
C ARG A 296 -12.23 -23.30 -6.36
N ARG A 297 -12.77 -22.08 -6.30
CA ARG A 297 -13.87 -21.59 -7.17
C ARG A 297 -13.45 -21.36 -8.61
N ILE A 298 -12.21 -20.93 -8.86
CA ILE A 298 -11.71 -20.62 -10.21
C ILE A 298 -10.65 -21.60 -10.73
N LYS A 299 -10.53 -22.79 -10.11
CA LYS A 299 -9.48 -23.78 -10.39
C LYS A 299 -9.27 -24.12 -11.87
N GLN A 300 -10.36 -24.16 -12.64
CA GLN A 300 -10.33 -24.53 -14.06
C GLN A 300 -9.53 -23.56 -14.93
N ASP A 301 -9.33 -22.33 -14.45
CA ASP A 301 -8.60 -21.30 -15.19
C ASP A 301 -7.17 -21.06 -14.63
N ILE A 302 -6.79 -21.70 -13.52
CA ILE A 302 -5.50 -21.46 -12.83
C ILE A 302 -4.42 -22.42 -13.34
N ALA A 303 -3.40 -21.87 -13.99
CA ALA A 303 -2.21 -22.57 -14.45
C ALA A 303 -1.21 -22.90 -13.34
N GLY A 304 -1.17 -22.09 -12.28
CA GLY A 304 -0.32 -22.33 -11.13
C GLY A 304 -0.55 -21.30 -10.03
N VAL A 305 -0.25 -21.69 -8.80
CA VAL A 305 -0.22 -20.79 -7.64
C VAL A 305 1.24 -20.58 -7.26
N ILE A 306 1.73 -19.35 -7.33
CA ILE A 306 3.08 -18.99 -6.94
C ILE A 306 3.06 -18.33 -5.56
N VAL A 307 3.91 -18.83 -4.66
CA VAL A 307 4.08 -18.31 -3.30
C VAL A 307 5.57 -18.11 -3.02
N ASN A 308 5.91 -17.04 -2.30
CA ASN A 308 7.28 -16.83 -1.83
C ASN A 308 7.33 -17.16 -0.33
N PRO A 309 7.92 -18.30 0.08
CA PRO A 309 7.90 -18.73 1.48
C PRO A 309 8.55 -17.72 2.45
N ILE A 310 9.40 -16.80 1.97
CA ILE A 310 9.95 -15.73 2.82
C ILE A 310 8.87 -14.77 3.36
N GLN A 311 7.65 -14.79 2.83
CA GLN A 311 6.53 -14.01 3.36
C GLN A 311 6.14 -14.39 4.80
N ALA A 312 6.61 -15.55 5.30
CA ALA A 312 6.62 -15.90 6.73
C ALA A 312 7.39 -14.87 7.60
N PHE A 313 8.29 -14.12 6.96
CA PHE A 313 9.14 -13.11 7.56
C PHE A 313 9.02 -11.79 6.81
N HIS A 314 7.91 -11.09 7.04
CA HIS A 314 7.72 -9.74 6.54
C HIS A 314 7.09 -8.86 7.62
N PRO A 315 7.73 -8.72 8.80
CA PRO A 315 7.08 -8.11 9.96
C PRO A 315 7.08 -6.60 9.89
N ASN A 316 7.15 -6.02 8.69
CA ASN A 316 6.89 -4.64 8.32
C ASN A 316 6.50 -4.72 6.84
N SER A 317 5.35 -4.22 6.43
CA SER A 317 5.04 -4.00 5.00
C SER A 317 6.07 -3.00 4.37
N PRO A 318 6.09 -2.73 3.03
CA PRO A 318 7.23 -2.19 2.24
C PRO A 318 8.15 -1.14 2.94
N PRO A 319 9.43 -0.99 2.53
CA PRO A 319 10.50 -0.38 3.32
C PRO A 319 10.13 0.96 3.98
N PRO A 320 10.58 1.20 5.23
CA PRO A 320 10.03 2.21 6.13
C PRO A 320 10.04 3.60 5.49
N SER A 321 8.87 4.02 5.02
CA SER A 321 8.58 5.37 4.54
C SER A 321 7.23 5.80 5.12
N ASP A 322 6.98 7.10 5.25
CA ASP A 322 5.79 7.62 5.94
C ASP A 322 4.46 7.14 5.35
N ALA A 323 4.43 6.72 4.08
CA ALA A 323 3.26 6.10 3.45
C ALA A 323 2.86 4.73 4.08
N ILE A 324 3.71 4.14 4.91
CA ILE A 324 3.50 2.82 5.54
C ILE A 324 2.88 2.91 6.94
N LEU A 325 2.82 4.11 7.55
CA LEU A 325 2.07 4.34 8.79
C LEU A 325 0.54 4.20 8.62
N LEU A 326 0.06 4.13 7.38
CA LEU A 326 -1.36 3.91 7.05
C LEU A 326 -1.72 2.45 6.74
N THR A 327 -0.76 1.55 6.54
CA THR A 327 -1.02 0.26 5.86
C THR A 327 -0.70 -1.01 6.62
N SER A 328 -0.47 -0.99 7.94
CA SER A 328 -0.32 -2.29 8.62
C SER A 328 -0.71 -2.32 10.11
N ASP A 329 -1.68 -3.17 10.41
CA ASP A 329 -1.54 -4.13 11.50
C ASP A 329 -0.50 -5.15 11.03
N ILE A 330 0.71 -5.01 11.55
CA ILE A 330 1.94 -5.53 10.98
C ILE A 330 2.03 -7.05 11.17
N ARG A 331 2.29 -7.78 10.07
CA ARG A 331 2.51 -9.23 10.09
C ARG A 331 3.62 -9.61 11.07
N LYS A 332 3.59 -10.83 11.59
CA LYS A 332 4.48 -11.31 12.64
C LYS A 332 5.66 -12.06 12.02
N THR A 333 6.72 -12.24 12.79
CA THR A 333 7.72 -13.28 12.53
C THR A 333 7.13 -14.61 12.97
N GLU A 334 7.03 -15.58 12.06
CA GLU A 334 6.40 -16.87 12.34
C GLU A 334 7.39 -18.02 12.18
N ALA A 335 7.53 -18.82 13.23
CA ALA A 335 8.42 -19.97 13.28
C ALA A 335 7.98 -21.10 12.32
N ALA A 336 8.83 -22.12 12.13
CA ALA A 336 8.59 -23.31 11.30
C ALA A 336 7.25 -24.03 11.54
N HIS A 337 6.66 -23.88 12.72
CA HIS A 337 5.38 -24.50 13.11
C HIS A 337 4.28 -23.47 13.41
N GLY A 338 4.46 -22.23 12.96
CA GLY A 338 3.50 -21.15 13.15
C GLY A 338 2.30 -21.19 12.20
N PRO A 339 1.38 -20.21 12.31
CA PRO A 339 0.20 -20.08 11.47
C PRO A 339 0.49 -20.09 9.96
N TYR A 340 1.60 -19.48 9.51
CA TYR A 340 2.02 -19.45 8.12
C TYR A 340 2.36 -20.84 7.59
N ALA A 341 3.06 -21.66 8.40
CA ALA A 341 3.37 -23.03 8.03
C ALA A 341 2.09 -23.87 7.87
N GLN A 342 1.12 -23.67 8.77
CA GLN A 342 -0.20 -24.32 8.67
C GLN A 342 -0.95 -23.87 7.42
N TRP A 343 -0.94 -22.57 7.11
CA TRP A 343 -1.56 -22.02 5.91
C TRP A 343 -0.88 -22.53 4.63
N LEU A 344 0.45 -22.66 4.59
CA LEU A 344 1.16 -23.25 3.45
C LEU A 344 0.77 -24.73 3.23
N LYS A 345 0.59 -25.50 4.31
CA LYS A 345 0.08 -26.88 4.22
C LYS A 345 -1.34 -26.92 3.65
N GLN A 346 -2.23 -26.06 4.12
CA GLN A 346 -3.59 -25.92 3.57
C GLN A 346 -3.56 -25.49 2.10
N LEU A 347 -2.67 -24.57 1.72
CA LEU A 347 -2.51 -24.15 0.33
C LEU A 347 -2.07 -25.32 -0.57
N ARG A 348 -1.11 -26.13 -0.11
CA ARG A 348 -0.69 -27.36 -0.78
C ARG A 348 -1.84 -28.35 -0.95
N GLU A 349 -2.62 -28.60 0.10
CA GLU A 349 -3.80 -29.47 0.05
C GLU A 349 -4.82 -28.98 -0.98
N VAL A 350 -5.11 -27.67 -0.99
CA VAL A 350 -6.01 -27.05 -1.97
C VAL A 350 -5.50 -27.20 -3.38
N CYS A 351 -4.21 -26.93 -3.62
CA CYS A 351 -3.60 -27.08 -4.93
C CYS A 351 -3.69 -28.53 -5.43
N THR A 352 -3.39 -29.51 -4.56
CA THR A 352 -3.53 -30.93 -4.88
C THR A 352 -4.99 -31.31 -5.19
N ALA A 353 -5.94 -30.93 -4.33
CA ALA A 353 -7.36 -31.25 -4.53
C ALA A 353 -7.96 -30.59 -5.79
N CYS A 354 -7.37 -29.50 -6.25
CA CYS A 354 -7.80 -28.77 -7.44
C CYS A 354 -7.00 -29.12 -8.71
N ASP A 355 -6.02 -30.03 -8.63
CA ASP A 355 -5.08 -30.31 -9.71
C ASP A 355 -4.40 -29.04 -10.25
N ILE A 356 -3.91 -28.20 -9.34
CA ILE A 356 -3.21 -26.95 -9.66
C ILE A 356 -1.75 -27.09 -9.23
N PRO A 357 -0.77 -26.80 -10.11
CA PRO A 357 0.63 -26.75 -9.72
C PRO A 357 0.90 -25.69 -8.64
N LEU A 358 1.47 -26.12 -7.52
CA LEU A 358 2.05 -25.23 -6.52
C LEU A 358 3.49 -24.91 -6.90
N ILE A 359 3.81 -23.63 -7.00
CA ILE A 359 5.12 -23.10 -7.38
C ILE A 359 5.71 -22.37 -6.16
N PHE A 360 6.82 -22.86 -5.65
CA PHE A 360 7.59 -22.18 -4.61
C PHE A 360 8.66 -21.28 -5.25
N ASP A 361 8.56 -19.98 -5.00
CA ASP A 361 9.66 -19.05 -5.27
C ASP A 361 10.63 -19.04 -4.09
N GLU A 362 11.67 -19.85 -4.22
CA GLU A 362 12.74 -20.04 -3.25
C GLU A 362 14.02 -19.29 -3.66
N VAL A 363 13.91 -18.25 -4.49
CA VAL A 363 15.07 -17.43 -4.90
C VAL A 363 15.72 -16.72 -3.70
N TYR A 364 14.99 -16.54 -2.59
CA TYR A 364 15.53 -15.98 -1.34
C TYR A 364 15.57 -17.00 -0.19
N SER A 365 14.54 -17.84 -0.03
CA SER A 365 14.45 -18.80 1.07
C SER A 365 15.24 -20.09 0.84
N GLY A 366 15.51 -20.43 -0.43
CA GLY A 366 16.23 -21.63 -0.81
C GLY A 366 17.65 -21.59 -0.27
N PHE A 367 18.08 -22.67 0.38
CA PHE A 367 19.39 -22.76 1.03
C PHE A 367 19.67 -21.65 2.05
N ARG A 368 18.62 -21.02 2.57
CA ARG A 368 18.68 -20.01 3.65
C ARG A 368 18.04 -20.58 4.90
N LEU A 369 16.83 -21.11 4.74
CA LEU A 369 16.05 -21.60 5.87
C LEU A 369 16.52 -22.97 6.35
N ALA A 370 16.92 -23.82 5.42
CA ALA A 370 17.49 -25.14 5.64
C ALA A 370 18.33 -25.54 4.41
N PRO A 371 19.16 -26.60 4.48
CA PRO A 371 19.86 -27.14 3.31
C PRO A 371 18.93 -27.45 2.13
N GLY A 372 17.75 -28.01 2.38
CA GLY A 372 16.68 -28.27 1.41
C GLY A 372 15.72 -27.09 1.17
N GLY A 373 16.04 -25.90 1.66
CA GLY A 373 15.21 -24.70 1.51
C GLY A 373 13.94 -24.71 2.37
N ALA A 374 12.98 -23.88 1.97
CA ALA A 374 11.69 -23.73 2.63
C ALA A 374 10.83 -24.99 2.54
N GLN A 375 10.99 -25.81 1.49
CA GLN A 375 10.31 -27.10 1.41
C GLN A 375 10.65 -27.99 2.62
N GLU A 376 11.94 -28.09 2.97
CA GLU A 376 12.40 -28.80 4.16
C GLU A 376 11.93 -28.08 5.44
N TYR A 377 12.16 -26.77 5.54
CA TYR A 377 11.86 -25.98 6.73
C TYR A 377 10.37 -26.02 7.15
N PHE A 378 9.44 -25.89 6.18
CA PHE A 378 7.99 -25.92 6.45
C PHE A 378 7.39 -27.32 6.31
N GLY A 379 8.13 -28.29 5.76
CA GLY A 379 7.64 -29.63 5.45
C GLY A 379 6.54 -29.63 4.37
N VAL A 380 6.69 -28.80 3.33
CA VAL A 380 5.73 -28.67 2.23
C VAL A 380 6.42 -28.85 0.89
N GLN A 381 5.98 -29.84 0.11
CA GLN A 381 6.54 -30.14 -1.22
C GLN A 381 5.76 -29.42 -2.33
N ALA A 382 6.46 -28.61 -3.12
CA ALA A 382 5.91 -27.95 -4.31
C ALA A 382 5.97 -28.87 -5.55
N ASP A 383 5.21 -28.52 -6.58
CA ASP A 383 5.28 -29.19 -7.89
C ASP A 383 6.38 -28.59 -8.78
N VAL A 384 6.69 -27.31 -8.54
CA VAL A 384 7.80 -26.56 -9.12
C VAL A 384 8.46 -25.74 -8.03
N VAL A 385 9.79 -25.73 -7.97
CA VAL A 385 10.56 -24.86 -7.09
C VAL A 385 11.56 -24.05 -7.90
N ILE A 386 11.68 -22.77 -7.57
CA ILE A 386 12.54 -21.82 -8.25
C ILE A 386 13.65 -21.41 -7.28
N TYR A 387 14.90 -21.65 -7.66
CA TYR A 387 16.07 -21.19 -6.92
C TYR A 387 16.81 -20.07 -7.66
N GLY A 388 17.65 -19.36 -6.93
CA GLY A 388 18.57 -18.36 -7.47
C GLY A 388 19.53 -17.93 -6.37
N LYS A 389 20.12 -16.74 -6.50
CA LYS A 389 21.02 -16.16 -5.49
C LYS A 389 22.08 -17.17 -5.01
N THR A 390 21.91 -17.69 -3.79
CA THR A 390 22.79 -18.60 -3.07
C THR A 390 23.23 -19.81 -3.88
N VAL A 391 22.33 -20.42 -4.65
CA VAL A 391 22.62 -21.67 -5.41
C VAL A 391 23.69 -21.50 -6.48
N GLY A 392 23.96 -20.26 -6.93
CA GLY A 392 24.98 -19.99 -7.95
C GLY A 392 26.41 -20.06 -7.44
N GLY A 393 26.64 -20.32 -6.15
CA GLY A 393 28.00 -20.31 -5.58
C GLY A 393 28.68 -18.94 -5.73
N GLY A 394 27.90 -17.85 -5.72
CA GLY A 394 28.40 -16.47 -5.87
C GLY A 394 28.17 -15.88 -7.25
N MET A 395 27.74 -16.71 -8.22
CA MET A 395 27.53 -16.32 -9.61
C MET A 395 26.04 -16.10 -9.95
N PRO A 396 25.72 -15.29 -10.99
CA PRO A 396 24.34 -15.07 -11.42
C PRO A 396 23.68 -16.34 -11.96
N ILE A 397 22.52 -16.69 -11.41
CA ILE A 397 21.74 -17.84 -11.86
C ILE A 397 20.27 -17.73 -11.45
N GLY A 398 19.40 -18.35 -12.23
CA GLY A 398 18.10 -18.87 -11.80
C GLY A 398 17.96 -20.35 -12.16
N VAL A 399 17.31 -21.12 -11.32
CA VAL A 399 17.08 -22.55 -11.54
C VAL A 399 15.59 -22.84 -11.34
N CYS A 400 14.98 -23.54 -12.30
CA CYS A 400 13.63 -24.05 -12.17
C CYS A 400 13.70 -25.57 -12.08
N CYS A 401 13.27 -26.14 -10.96
CA CYS A 401 13.12 -27.57 -10.77
C CYS A 401 11.63 -27.90 -10.78
N GLY A 402 11.20 -28.92 -11.52
CA GLY A 402 9.78 -29.23 -11.66
C GLY A 402 9.50 -30.70 -11.92
N LYS A 403 8.26 -31.11 -11.71
CA LYS A 403 7.76 -32.41 -12.19
C LYS A 403 7.90 -32.53 -13.70
N LYS A 404 8.13 -33.75 -14.17
CA LYS A 404 8.40 -34.04 -15.59
C LYS A 404 7.33 -33.53 -16.55
N ASP A 405 6.07 -33.66 -16.18
CA ASP A 405 4.91 -33.19 -16.96
C ASP A 405 4.81 -31.66 -17.01
N LEU A 406 5.25 -30.96 -15.97
CA LEU A 406 5.26 -29.50 -15.91
C LEU A 406 6.46 -28.84 -16.57
N MET A 407 7.54 -29.59 -16.81
CA MET A 407 8.79 -29.07 -17.40
C MET A 407 8.90 -29.27 -18.92
N ARG A 408 7.93 -29.97 -19.54
CA ARG A 408 7.90 -30.17 -21.00
C ARG A 408 7.88 -28.85 -21.76
N ARG A 409 8.69 -28.78 -22.82
CA ARG A 409 8.86 -27.60 -23.67
C ARG A 409 8.29 -27.76 -25.09
N PHE A 410 7.84 -28.95 -25.44
CA PHE A 410 7.19 -29.25 -26.69
C PHE A 410 6.09 -30.28 -26.45
N ASP A 411 5.13 -30.31 -27.36
CA ASP A 411 4.08 -31.32 -27.38
C ASP A 411 4.45 -32.42 -28.41
N PRO A 412 4.63 -33.68 -27.98
CA PRO A 412 5.01 -34.76 -28.88
C PRO A 412 3.94 -35.02 -29.97
N ASP A 413 2.67 -34.76 -29.67
CA ASP A 413 1.55 -35.00 -30.59
C ASP A 413 1.27 -33.77 -31.47
N HIS A 414 1.80 -32.60 -31.08
CA HIS A 414 1.62 -31.34 -31.78
C HIS A 414 2.98 -30.64 -31.96
N PRO A 415 3.80 -31.04 -32.95
CA PRO A 415 5.21 -30.63 -33.05
C PRO A 415 5.42 -29.10 -33.17
N MET A 416 4.42 -28.36 -33.65
CA MET A 416 4.46 -26.89 -33.75
C MET A 416 4.11 -26.17 -32.43
N ARG A 417 3.65 -26.89 -31.41
CA ARG A 417 3.36 -26.34 -30.10
C ARG A 417 4.62 -26.41 -29.24
N LEU A 418 5.30 -25.27 -29.13
CA LEU A 418 6.55 -25.11 -28.41
C LEU A 418 6.44 -24.03 -27.31
N ALA A 419 7.11 -24.28 -26.19
CA ALA A 419 7.36 -23.27 -25.16
C ALA A 419 8.79 -22.74 -25.30
N TYR A 420 8.94 -21.61 -26.00
CA TYR A 420 10.25 -20.98 -26.16
C TYR A 420 10.75 -20.45 -24.80
N VAL A 421 11.76 -21.11 -24.26
CA VAL A 421 12.49 -20.71 -23.05
C VAL A 421 13.97 -20.90 -23.33
N ILE A 422 14.64 -19.81 -23.73
CA ILE A 422 16.02 -19.82 -24.24
C ILE A 422 16.79 -18.70 -23.54
N GLY A 423 18.09 -18.91 -23.29
CA GLY A 423 18.99 -17.86 -22.82
C GLY A 423 20.44 -18.20 -23.18
N THR A 424 21.15 -17.26 -23.82
CA THR A 424 22.50 -17.46 -24.38
C THR A 424 23.53 -17.93 -23.35
N PHE A 425 23.47 -17.38 -22.14
CA PHE A 425 24.40 -17.68 -21.05
C PHE A 425 23.89 -18.75 -20.08
N SER A 426 22.75 -19.40 -20.39
CA SER A 426 22.20 -20.47 -19.56
C SER A 426 23.22 -21.60 -19.41
N ALA A 427 23.43 -22.07 -18.19
CA ALA A 427 24.43 -23.09 -17.86
C ALA A 427 25.89 -22.73 -18.25
N HIS A 428 26.26 -21.43 -18.20
CA HIS A 428 27.64 -21.00 -18.43
C HIS A 428 28.64 -21.78 -17.56
N PRO A 429 29.76 -22.30 -18.12
CA PRO A 429 30.65 -23.23 -17.41
C PRO A 429 31.14 -22.74 -16.04
N HIS A 430 31.55 -21.47 -15.95
CA HIS A 430 32.05 -20.87 -14.70
C HIS A 430 30.95 -20.73 -13.63
N VAL A 431 29.68 -20.54 -14.04
CA VAL A 431 28.54 -20.52 -13.12
C VAL A 431 28.25 -21.93 -12.63
N MET A 432 28.30 -22.91 -13.53
CA MET A 432 28.09 -24.33 -13.20
C MET A 432 29.20 -24.88 -12.29
N GLY A 433 30.44 -24.45 -12.49
CA GLY A 433 31.58 -24.77 -11.62
C GLY A 433 31.39 -24.26 -10.19
N ALA A 434 31.10 -22.96 -10.03
CA ALA A 434 30.86 -22.38 -8.71
C ALA A 434 29.62 -22.97 -8.01
N MET A 435 28.53 -23.19 -8.75
CA MET A 435 27.33 -23.90 -8.27
C MET A 435 27.67 -25.32 -7.79
N ASN A 436 28.50 -26.05 -8.52
CA ASN A 436 28.84 -27.43 -8.15
C ASN A 436 29.51 -27.52 -6.79
N GLU A 437 30.49 -26.64 -6.54
CA GLU A 437 31.17 -26.56 -5.24
C GLU A 437 30.20 -26.19 -4.10
N PHE A 438 29.28 -25.26 -4.35
CA PHE A 438 28.22 -24.92 -3.41
C PHE A 438 27.30 -26.12 -3.12
N LEU A 439 26.83 -26.83 -4.16
CA LEU A 439 25.94 -27.97 -4.02
C LEU A 439 26.62 -29.15 -3.32
N CYS A 440 27.91 -29.38 -3.60
CA CYS A 440 28.71 -30.38 -2.90
C CYS A 440 28.86 -30.04 -1.42
N TRP A 441 28.96 -28.76 -1.06
CA TRP A 441 28.95 -28.34 0.34
C TRP A 441 27.58 -28.52 1.00
N VAL A 442 26.50 -28.07 0.36
CA VAL A 442 25.17 -28.05 0.99
C VAL A 442 24.59 -29.45 1.21
N THR A 443 25.03 -30.43 0.42
CA THR A 443 24.61 -31.84 0.53
C THR A 443 25.38 -32.63 1.59
N LYS A 444 26.43 -32.06 2.20
CA LYS A 444 27.16 -32.73 3.28
C LYS A 444 26.30 -32.81 4.55
N PRO A 445 26.25 -33.97 5.24
CA PRO A 445 25.49 -34.11 6.48
C PRO A 445 25.85 -33.07 7.55
N GLN A 446 27.14 -32.71 7.65
CA GLN A 446 27.66 -31.73 8.61
C GLN A 446 27.11 -30.33 8.37
N THR A 447 26.69 -30.01 7.15
CA THR A 447 26.15 -28.69 6.82
C THR A 447 24.85 -28.41 7.57
N THR A 448 24.03 -29.43 7.82
CA THR A 448 22.80 -29.28 8.62
C THR A 448 23.08 -28.70 10.01
N GLN A 449 24.17 -29.13 10.65
CA GLN A 449 24.58 -28.62 11.95
C GLN A 449 24.94 -27.13 11.88
N LEU A 450 25.60 -26.68 10.81
CA LEU A 450 25.93 -25.26 10.61
C LEU A 450 24.67 -24.37 10.50
N TYR A 451 23.60 -24.85 9.86
CA TYR A 451 22.33 -24.10 9.81
C TYR A 451 21.71 -24.00 11.20
N GLN A 452 21.73 -25.08 11.98
CA GLN A 452 21.18 -25.10 13.35
C GLN A 452 21.97 -24.17 14.29
N GLU A 453 23.30 -24.22 14.23
CA GLU A 453 24.18 -23.34 15.01
C GLU A 453 23.98 -21.86 14.64
N ALA A 454 23.84 -21.55 13.35
CA ALA A 454 23.61 -20.18 12.89
C ALA A 454 22.23 -19.63 13.31
N ASP A 455 21.18 -20.45 13.22
CA ASP A 455 19.83 -20.09 13.70
C ASP A 455 19.82 -19.86 15.23
N HIS A 456 20.41 -20.80 15.97
CA HIS A 456 20.54 -20.70 17.43
C HIS A 456 21.28 -19.43 17.83
N SER A 457 22.46 -19.18 17.25
CA SER A 457 23.28 -17.99 17.55
C SER A 457 22.55 -16.68 17.24
N CYS A 458 21.83 -16.61 16.10
CA CYS A 458 21.05 -15.43 15.73
C CYS A 458 19.91 -15.18 16.72
N THR A 459 19.22 -16.25 17.13
CA THR A 459 18.09 -16.20 18.07
C THR A 459 18.56 -15.78 19.47
N GLU A 460 19.67 -16.34 19.96
CA GLU A 460 20.26 -15.95 21.25
C GLU A 460 20.73 -14.50 21.26
N TRP A 461 21.40 -14.07 20.18
CA TRP A 461 21.79 -12.67 20.00
C TRP A 461 20.58 -11.74 20.01
N ALA A 462 19.53 -12.05 19.23
CA ALA A 462 18.31 -11.25 19.18
C ALA A 462 17.65 -11.14 20.56
N ALA A 463 17.58 -12.24 21.32
CA ALA A 463 17.06 -12.25 22.68
C ALA A 463 17.92 -11.40 23.64
N SER A 464 19.24 -11.48 23.53
CA SER A 464 20.17 -10.68 24.33
C SER A 464 20.04 -9.18 24.05
N VAL A 465 20.04 -8.79 22.78
CA VAL A 465 19.84 -7.41 22.35
C VAL A 465 18.48 -6.88 22.83
N ASN A 466 17.41 -7.67 22.71
CA ASN A 466 16.08 -7.26 23.17
C ASN A 466 16.02 -6.98 24.68
N ARG A 467 16.76 -7.72 25.51
CA ARG A 467 16.85 -7.43 26.96
C ARG A 467 17.52 -6.09 27.22
N ASP A 468 18.62 -5.79 26.51
CA ASP A 468 19.36 -4.53 26.67
C ASP A 468 18.59 -3.32 26.10
N LEU A 469 17.92 -3.49 24.95
CA LEU A 469 17.00 -2.50 24.40
C LEU A 469 15.89 -2.14 25.41
N ALA A 470 15.28 -3.14 26.04
CA ALA A 470 14.26 -2.93 27.07
C ALA A 470 14.83 -2.23 28.31
N ALA A 471 15.99 -2.66 28.80
CA ALA A 471 16.65 -2.07 29.98
C ALA A 471 16.99 -0.58 29.78
N ARG A 472 17.29 -0.16 28.54
CA ARG A 472 17.61 1.23 28.18
C ARG A 472 16.39 2.05 27.73
N ALA A 473 15.20 1.46 27.78
CA ALA A 473 13.96 2.03 27.24
C ALA A 473 14.15 2.53 25.79
N LEU A 474 14.80 1.74 24.95
CA LEU A 474 14.93 1.98 23.52
C LEU A 474 13.71 1.33 22.82
N PRO A 475 12.99 2.06 21.95
CA PRO A 475 11.71 1.64 21.41
C PRO A 475 11.87 0.69 20.21
N LEU A 476 12.77 -0.29 20.33
CA LEU A 476 13.16 -1.21 19.27
C LEU A 476 12.98 -2.65 19.75
N ARG A 477 12.67 -3.55 18.81
CA ARG A 477 12.66 -4.99 19.05
C ARG A 477 13.21 -5.73 17.85
N ILE A 478 14.16 -6.62 18.07
CA ILE A 478 14.71 -7.50 17.05
C ILE A 478 13.87 -8.76 16.96
N VAL A 479 13.57 -9.17 15.73
CA VAL A 479 12.93 -10.45 15.42
C VAL A 479 13.66 -11.12 14.27
N ASN A 480 13.70 -12.45 14.28
CA ASN A 480 14.42 -13.23 13.28
C ASN A 480 13.63 -14.48 12.85
N LEU A 481 13.78 -14.83 11.57
CA LEU A 481 13.49 -16.15 11.01
C LEU A 481 14.84 -16.72 10.59
N THR A 482 15.38 -17.65 11.39
CA THR A 482 16.75 -18.14 11.21
C THR A 482 17.73 -16.97 11.20
N THR A 483 18.56 -16.82 10.16
CA THR A 483 19.55 -15.75 10.05
C THR A 483 19.03 -14.51 9.31
N VAL A 484 17.74 -14.49 8.98
CA VAL A 484 17.05 -13.32 8.45
C VAL A 484 16.41 -12.57 9.61
N TRP A 485 16.79 -11.32 9.83
CA TRP A 485 16.32 -10.55 10.97
C TRP A 485 15.92 -9.13 10.59
N THR A 486 15.17 -8.44 11.45
CA THR A 486 14.73 -7.05 11.23
C THR A 486 14.48 -6.34 12.55
N ILE A 487 14.46 -5.01 12.48
CA ILE A 487 14.21 -4.13 13.61
C ILE A 487 12.76 -3.66 13.54
N LEU A 488 11.98 -4.01 14.56
CA LEU A 488 10.63 -3.48 14.79
C LEU A 488 10.71 -2.23 15.65
N PHE A 489 9.89 -1.24 15.33
CA PHE A 489 9.74 -0.03 16.13
C PHE A 489 8.51 -0.17 17.02
N GLN A 490 8.71 -0.14 18.33
CA GLN A 490 7.64 -0.33 19.32
C GLN A 490 6.76 0.92 19.48
N GLN A 491 7.27 2.08 19.07
CA GLN A 491 6.51 3.32 19.01
C GLN A 491 6.39 3.84 17.58
N PRO A 492 5.23 4.44 17.22
CA PRO A 492 5.07 5.08 15.93
C PRO A 492 5.97 6.33 15.86
N GLY A 493 6.62 6.55 14.72
CA GLY A 493 7.49 7.71 14.53
C GLY A 493 7.71 8.04 13.06
N ARG A 494 7.82 9.35 12.76
CA ARG A 494 8.09 9.90 11.41
C ARG A 494 9.54 9.74 10.98
N TYR A 495 10.45 9.38 11.89
CA TYR A 495 11.90 9.35 11.66
C TYR A 495 12.52 7.97 11.87
N ASN A 496 11.72 6.91 12.05
CA ASN A 496 12.25 5.56 12.28
C ASN A 496 13.18 5.08 11.14
N TRP A 497 12.95 5.54 9.91
CA TRP A 497 13.80 5.30 8.75
C TRP A 497 15.21 5.90 8.86
N LEU A 498 15.44 6.84 9.79
CA LEU A 498 16.73 7.50 10.01
C LEU A 498 17.74 6.59 10.76
N LEU A 499 17.27 5.55 11.47
CA LEU A 499 18.14 4.65 12.26
C LEU A 499 19.25 4.02 11.41
N GLN A 500 19.01 3.74 10.13
CA GLN A 500 20.01 3.20 9.23
C GLN A 500 21.24 4.12 9.06
N TYR A 501 21.09 5.44 9.20
CA TYR A 501 22.20 6.39 9.08
C TYR A 501 23.09 6.35 10.33
N TYR A 502 22.49 6.20 11.52
CA TYR A 502 23.22 5.99 12.75
C TYR A 502 23.96 4.65 12.74
N LEU A 503 23.32 3.57 12.30
CA LEU A 503 23.97 2.27 12.17
C LEU A 503 25.17 2.31 11.21
N ARG A 504 25.05 3.02 10.07
CA ARG A 504 26.17 3.24 9.14
C ARG A 504 27.31 4.02 9.79
N ALA A 505 27.01 5.03 10.60
CA ALA A 505 28.03 5.79 11.32
C ALA A 505 28.78 4.94 12.36
N GLU A 506 28.15 3.89 12.90
CA GLU A 506 28.83 2.90 13.76
C GLU A 506 29.58 1.82 12.96
N GLY A 507 29.58 1.87 11.63
CA GLY A 507 30.22 0.85 10.78
C GLY A 507 29.37 -0.41 10.57
N VAL A 508 28.05 -0.28 10.47
CA VAL A 508 27.14 -1.35 10.04
C VAL A 508 26.61 -1.04 8.65
N THR A 509 26.88 -1.92 7.70
CA THR A 509 26.43 -1.78 6.31
C THR A 509 25.08 -2.46 6.09
N LEU A 510 24.11 -1.68 5.60
CA LEU A 510 22.74 -2.12 5.34
C LEU A 510 22.41 -2.06 3.85
N SER A 511 21.43 -2.86 3.44
CA SER A 511 20.92 -2.84 2.07
C SER A 511 20.01 -1.60 1.84
N TRP A 512 19.54 -1.40 0.61
CA TRP A 512 18.66 -0.26 0.29
C TRP A 512 17.31 -0.30 1.02
N VAL A 513 16.88 -1.47 1.53
CA VAL A 513 15.67 -1.59 2.37
C VAL A 513 15.89 -1.19 3.84
N GLY A 514 17.11 -0.76 4.20
CA GLY A 514 17.45 -0.26 5.52
C GLY A 514 17.30 -1.32 6.61
N THR A 515 16.65 -0.95 7.71
CA THR A 515 16.41 -1.82 8.88
C THR A 515 15.27 -2.82 8.70
N GLY A 516 14.55 -2.76 7.56
CA GLY A 516 13.40 -3.61 7.27
C GLY A 516 13.75 -5.07 6.93
N ARG A 517 15.00 -5.34 6.53
CA ARG A 517 15.51 -6.70 6.33
C ARG A 517 17.03 -6.72 6.37
N CYS A 518 17.56 -7.45 7.34
CA CYS A 518 18.97 -7.66 7.59
C CYS A 518 19.27 -9.16 7.61
N LEU A 519 20.54 -9.49 7.43
CA LEU A 519 21.02 -10.86 7.33
C LEU A 519 22.26 -11.04 8.20
N SER A 520 22.38 -12.20 8.82
CA SER A 520 23.66 -12.77 9.23
C SER A 520 23.98 -13.99 8.35
N ASN A 521 25.23 -14.10 7.94
CA ASN A 521 25.74 -15.32 7.30
C ASN A 521 26.34 -16.24 8.37
N MET A 522 26.72 -17.46 7.99
CA MET A 522 27.30 -18.45 8.92
C MET A 522 28.68 -18.06 9.48
N ALA A 523 29.33 -17.02 8.95
CA ALA A 523 30.56 -16.48 9.52
C ALA A 523 30.32 -15.52 10.69
N PHE A 524 29.06 -15.19 11.02
CA PHE A 524 28.74 -14.48 12.26
C PHE A 524 28.89 -15.43 13.45
N ALA A 525 30.04 -15.37 14.12
CA ALA A 525 30.28 -16.01 15.40
C ALA A 525 29.94 -15.08 16.57
N SER A 526 30.14 -15.55 17.80
CA SER A 526 29.85 -14.79 19.02
C SER A 526 30.51 -13.41 19.06
N GLU A 527 31.73 -13.28 18.51
CA GLU A 527 32.44 -12.01 18.43
C GLU A 527 31.73 -11.00 17.51
N GLN A 528 31.34 -11.42 16.30
CA GLN A 528 30.66 -10.54 15.35
C GLN A 528 29.26 -10.17 15.84
N TYR A 529 28.56 -11.09 16.52
CA TYR A 529 27.29 -10.77 17.18
C TYR A 529 27.45 -9.80 18.36
N ALA A 530 28.53 -9.92 19.15
CA ALA A 530 28.83 -8.97 20.22
C ALA A 530 29.20 -7.58 19.67
N GLU A 531 29.97 -7.52 18.58
CA GLU A 531 30.28 -6.29 17.86
C GLU A 531 28.99 -5.64 17.33
N LEU A 532 28.11 -6.43 16.68
CA LEU A 532 26.83 -5.94 16.16
C LEU A 532 25.88 -5.47 17.28
N HIS A 533 25.81 -6.21 18.40
CA HIS A 533 25.05 -5.80 19.60
C HIS A 533 25.49 -4.41 20.04
N THR A 534 26.80 -4.24 20.25
CA THR A 534 27.38 -2.98 20.73
C THR A 534 27.05 -1.83 19.78
N LYS A 535 27.30 -2.00 18.47
CA LYS A 535 27.02 -0.97 17.46
C LYS A 535 25.54 -0.61 17.39
N LEU A 536 24.64 -1.59 17.50
CA LEU A 536 23.19 -1.36 17.49
C LEU A 536 22.76 -0.53 18.71
N ILE A 537 23.23 -0.89 19.90
CA ILE A 537 22.89 -0.17 21.14
C ILE A 537 23.44 1.26 21.11
N VAL A 538 24.67 1.46 20.63
CA VAL A 538 25.26 2.80 20.49
C VAL A 538 24.48 3.64 19.48
N ALA A 539 24.20 3.11 18.29
CA ALA A 539 23.42 3.80 17.26
C ALA A 539 22.03 4.22 17.77
N ALA A 540 21.30 3.28 18.39
CA ALA A 540 19.99 3.54 18.96
C ALA A 540 20.06 4.56 20.11
N SER A 541 21.02 4.43 21.02
CA SER A 541 21.18 5.37 22.14
C SER A 541 21.48 6.78 21.64
N ARG A 542 22.35 6.94 20.63
CA ARG A 542 22.64 8.24 19.99
C ARG A 542 21.39 8.82 19.31
N MET A 543 20.64 8.00 18.58
CA MET A 543 19.40 8.45 17.95
C MET A 543 18.35 8.90 18.99
N LYS A 544 18.24 8.19 20.13
CA LYS A 544 17.38 8.62 21.25
C LYS A 544 17.86 9.95 21.84
N GLN A 545 19.15 10.07 22.13
CA GLN A 545 19.77 11.28 22.67
C GLN A 545 19.67 12.48 21.73
N ASP A 546 19.51 12.27 20.43
CA ASP A 546 19.33 13.32 19.43
C ASP A 546 17.86 13.76 19.28
N GLY A 547 16.95 13.21 20.09
CA GLY A 547 15.56 13.64 20.18
C GLY A 547 14.65 13.09 19.08
N TRP A 548 15.09 12.08 18.31
CA TRP A 548 14.28 11.48 17.23
C TRP A 548 13.11 10.61 17.73
N TRP A 549 13.15 10.24 19.00
CA TRP A 549 12.14 9.47 19.69
C TRP A 549 11.61 10.26 20.87
N LEU A 550 10.43 10.86 20.70
CA LEU A 550 9.80 11.68 21.73
C LEU A 550 9.25 10.80 22.86
N GLU A 551 9.47 11.22 24.10
CA GLU A 551 8.84 10.59 25.26
C GLU A 551 7.33 10.88 25.28
N GLY A 552 6.53 9.91 25.74
CA GLY A 552 5.06 10.04 25.84
C GLY A 552 4.28 9.87 24.52
N LEU A 553 4.88 9.33 23.45
CA LEU A 553 4.16 8.97 22.21
C LEU A 553 3.21 7.77 22.36
N ASP A 554 3.26 7.08 23.49
CA ASP A 554 2.30 6.04 23.88
C ASP A 554 0.91 6.62 24.22
N GLN A 555 0.79 7.95 24.33
CA GLN A 555 -0.49 8.63 24.43
C GLN A 555 -1.30 8.43 23.12
N PRO A 556 -2.48 7.79 23.19
CA PRO A 556 -3.32 7.51 22.01
C PRO A 556 -3.61 8.75 21.16
N GLU A 557 -3.68 9.92 21.80
CA GLU A 557 -3.96 11.21 21.16
C GLU A 557 -2.85 11.65 20.19
N ARG A 558 -1.57 11.55 20.56
CA ARG A 558 -0.45 11.93 19.67
C ARG A 558 -0.33 10.99 18.47
N ARG A 559 -0.51 9.69 18.69
CA ARG A 559 -0.56 8.69 17.60
C ARG A 559 -1.69 9.01 16.62
N LYS A 560 -2.87 9.33 17.13
CA LYS A 560 -4.04 9.72 16.32
C LYS A 560 -3.76 11.02 15.55
N ALA A 561 -3.16 12.02 16.19
CA ALA A 561 -2.80 13.29 15.56
C ALA A 561 -1.80 13.11 14.41
N MET A 562 -0.75 12.31 14.61
CA MET A 562 0.24 12.00 13.57
C MET A 562 -0.39 11.24 12.39
N LYS A 563 -1.24 10.24 12.66
CA LYS A 563 -1.97 9.52 11.60
C LYS A 563 -2.89 10.45 10.81
N LEU A 564 -3.62 11.33 11.49
CA LEU A 564 -4.48 12.34 10.85
C LEU A 564 -3.67 13.29 9.98
N ARG A 565 -2.57 13.85 10.51
CA ARG A 565 -1.68 14.76 9.76
C ARG A 565 -1.13 14.09 8.50
N LEU A 566 -0.61 12.87 8.62
CA LEU A 566 -0.14 12.08 7.48
C LEU A 566 -1.25 11.83 6.45
N THR A 567 -2.46 11.50 6.92
CA THR A 567 -3.60 11.27 6.03
C THR A 567 -3.92 12.53 5.23
N TRP A 568 -3.93 13.70 5.89
CA TRP A 568 -4.13 14.99 5.22
C TRP A 568 -3.01 15.37 4.27
N GLU A 569 -1.75 15.09 4.63
CA GLU A 569 -0.59 15.29 3.75
C GLU A 569 -0.67 14.41 2.50
N MET A 570 -1.06 13.14 2.64
CA MET A 570 -1.25 12.22 1.52
C MET A 570 -2.44 12.63 0.64
N ILE A 571 -3.55 13.07 1.24
CA ILE A 571 -4.67 13.62 0.47
C ILE A 571 -4.22 14.87 -0.30
N GLY A 572 -3.45 15.75 0.36
CA GLY A 572 -2.90 16.96 -0.24
C GLY A 572 -1.86 16.70 -1.34
N SER A 573 -1.14 15.57 -1.29
CA SER A 573 -0.20 15.17 -2.36
C SER A 573 -0.88 14.51 -3.55
N ILE A 574 -2.08 13.94 -3.37
CA ILE A 574 -2.91 13.36 -4.43
C ILE A 574 -3.77 14.43 -5.12
N VAL A 575 -4.25 15.42 -4.37
CA VAL A 575 -5.14 16.48 -4.87
C VAL A 575 -4.53 17.83 -4.55
N GLN A 576 -3.83 18.44 -5.51
CA GLN A 576 -3.65 19.89 -5.47
C GLN A 576 -5.02 20.53 -5.71
N MET A 577 -5.74 20.80 -4.62
CA MET A 577 -6.90 21.69 -4.63
C MET A 577 -6.48 22.96 -5.38
N PRO A 578 -7.08 23.29 -6.54
CA PRO A 578 -6.77 24.51 -7.26
C PRO A 578 -6.83 25.69 -6.30
N LYS A 579 -5.86 26.61 -6.34
CA LYS A 579 -5.85 27.82 -5.48
C LYS A 579 -7.24 28.47 -5.33
N PRO A 580 -8.07 28.60 -6.39
CA PRO A 580 -9.43 29.15 -6.27
C PRO A 580 -10.31 28.41 -5.26
N LEU A 581 -10.26 27.07 -5.22
CA LEU A 581 -11.03 26.25 -4.30
C LEU A 581 -10.47 26.29 -2.87
N LYS A 582 -9.16 26.42 -2.69
CA LYS A 582 -8.55 26.63 -1.35
C LYS A 582 -8.98 27.98 -0.78
N THR A 583 -8.92 29.04 -1.59
CA THR A 583 -9.41 30.37 -1.23
C THR A 583 -10.92 30.38 -0.99
N PHE A 584 -11.67 29.60 -1.77
CA PHE A 584 -13.12 29.44 -1.60
C PHE A 584 -13.45 28.75 -0.26
N TYR A 585 -12.80 27.63 0.06
CA TYR A 585 -12.99 26.93 1.33
C TYR A 585 -12.57 27.79 2.53
N SER A 586 -11.42 28.48 2.44
CA SER A 586 -10.99 29.38 3.51
C SER A 586 -11.97 30.53 3.71
N GLU A 587 -12.57 31.05 2.63
CA GLU A 587 -13.58 32.10 2.71
C GLU A 587 -14.89 31.61 3.33
N VAL A 588 -15.36 30.40 2.98
CA VAL A 588 -16.52 29.77 3.65
C VAL A 588 -16.25 29.64 5.15
N MET A 589 -15.07 29.14 5.53
CA MET A 589 -14.73 28.93 6.93
C MET A 589 -14.51 30.24 7.70
N ARG A 590 -13.95 31.27 7.06
CA ARG A 590 -13.81 32.62 7.63
C ARG A 590 -15.17 33.23 7.92
N ARG A 591 -16.08 33.23 6.93
CA ARG A 591 -17.43 33.78 7.11
C ARG A 591 -18.26 33.03 8.17
N LYS A 592 -18.04 31.73 8.34
CA LYS A 592 -18.64 30.97 9.46
C LYS A 592 -18.12 31.41 10.81
N HIS A 593 -16.83 31.70 10.91
CA HIS A 593 -16.24 32.21 12.14
C HIS A 593 -16.73 33.63 12.45
N ASP A 594 -16.74 34.51 11.46
CA ASP A 594 -17.22 35.90 11.60
C ASP A 594 -18.69 35.90 12.08
N ASP A 595 -19.53 35.03 11.52
CA ASP A 595 -20.93 34.86 11.92
C ASP A 595 -21.08 34.33 13.36
N HIS A 596 -20.22 33.40 13.75
CA HIS A 596 -20.17 32.87 15.12
C HIS A 596 -19.80 33.95 16.14
N VAL A 597 -18.82 34.79 15.81
CA VAL A 597 -18.36 35.88 16.68
C VAL A 597 -19.37 37.03 16.71
N ALA A 598 -20.05 37.30 15.59
CA ALA A 598 -20.98 38.42 15.47
C ALA A 598 -22.38 38.14 16.04
N SER A 599 -22.90 36.90 15.91
CA SER A 599 -24.33 36.61 16.10
C SER A 599 -24.64 35.49 17.10
N HIS A 600 -23.64 34.88 17.74
CA HIS A 600 -23.83 33.74 18.66
C HIS A 600 -23.09 33.90 20.00
N SER A 601 -23.15 35.09 20.61
CA SER A 601 -22.44 35.40 21.84
C SER A 601 -23.10 34.84 23.11
N HIS A 602 -24.43 34.63 23.08
CA HIS A 602 -25.21 34.25 24.25
C HIS A 602 -25.42 32.72 24.36
N PRO A 603 -25.11 32.07 25.51
CA PRO A 603 -25.20 30.61 25.67
C PRO A 603 -26.58 30.00 25.36
N LEU A 604 -27.67 30.72 25.66
CA LEU A 604 -29.02 30.25 25.33
C LEU A 604 -29.28 30.23 23.82
N ASN A 605 -28.75 31.19 23.06
CA ASN A 605 -28.84 31.19 21.60
C ASN A 605 -27.99 30.06 21.00
N GLN A 606 -26.80 29.81 21.54
CA GLN A 606 -25.96 28.67 21.19
C GLN A 606 -26.69 27.31 21.40
N LEU A 607 -27.47 27.19 22.48
CA LEU A 607 -28.29 26.00 22.74
C LEU A 607 -29.41 25.84 21.70
N PHE A 608 -30.08 26.93 21.30
CA PHE A 608 -31.06 26.90 20.22
C PHE A 608 -30.45 26.55 18.86
N HIS A 609 -29.22 26.99 18.58
CA HIS A 609 -28.46 26.57 17.40
C HIS A 609 -28.12 25.08 17.42
N LEU A 610 -27.71 24.55 18.57
CA LEU A 610 -27.41 23.13 18.73
C LEU A 610 -28.66 22.25 18.52
N PHE A 611 -29.78 22.64 19.15
CA PHE A 611 -31.06 21.94 19.02
C PHE A 611 -31.56 21.96 17.58
N SER A 612 -31.68 23.16 16.99
CA SER A 612 -32.16 23.33 15.61
C SER A 612 -31.28 22.60 14.59
N SER A 613 -29.95 22.61 14.76
CA SER A 613 -29.01 21.91 13.87
C SER A 613 -29.17 20.40 13.90
N SER A 614 -29.40 19.84 15.09
CA SER A 614 -29.63 18.40 15.26
C SER A 614 -30.91 17.98 14.54
N VAL A 615 -31.96 18.80 14.63
CA VAL A 615 -33.22 18.60 13.90
C VAL A 615 -33.00 18.75 12.38
N PHE A 616 -32.29 19.78 11.90
CA PHE A 616 -32.02 19.96 10.47
C PHE A 616 -31.27 18.78 9.85
N ILE A 617 -30.25 18.25 10.52
CA ILE A 617 -29.49 17.10 10.02
C ILE A 617 -30.39 15.87 9.90
N TYR A 618 -31.27 15.65 10.88
CA TYR A 618 -32.25 14.56 10.79
C TYR A 618 -33.25 14.80 9.65
N CYS A 619 -33.73 16.04 9.48
CA CYS A 619 -34.61 16.44 8.37
C CYS A 619 -33.96 16.24 6.99
N TYR A 620 -32.64 16.40 6.84
CA TYR A 620 -31.93 16.16 5.58
C TYR A 620 -32.06 14.71 5.10
N PHE A 621 -32.16 13.75 6.03
CA PHE A 621 -32.42 12.35 5.68
C PHE A 621 -33.92 12.10 5.51
N LEU A 622 -34.74 12.64 6.41
CA LEU A 622 -36.20 12.42 6.38
C LEU A 622 -36.87 12.99 5.14
N ILE A 623 -36.33 14.03 4.51
CA ILE A 623 -36.96 14.67 3.35
C ILE A 623 -37.22 13.70 2.18
N PHE A 624 -36.44 12.61 2.10
CA PHE A 624 -36.57 11.57 1.07
C PHE A 624 -37.56 10.46 1.45
N THR A 625 -38.00 10.39 2.71
CA THR A 625 -38.89 9.32 3.21
C THR A 625 -40.23 9.86 3.70
N ASP A 626 -40.25 11.01 4.38
CA ASP A 626 -41.44 11.69 4.88
C ASP A 626 -41.22 13.22 4.83
N LEU A 627 -41.63 13.81 3.70
CA LEU A 627 -41.53 15.25 3.44
C LEU A 627 -42.33 16.07 4.45
N THR A 628 -43.51 15.60 4.86
CA THR A 628 -44.42 16.35 5.73
C THR A 628 -43.79 16.54 7.10
N THR A 629 -43.26 15.47 7.69
CA THR A 629 -42.55 15.52 8.96
C THR A 629 -41.25 16.32 8.85
N ALA A 630 -40.48 16.12 7.77
CA ALA A 630 -39.22 16.84 7.55
C ALA A 630 -39.41 18.36 7.47
N VAL A 631 -40.41 18.83 6.72
CA VAL A 631 -40.67 20.28 6.55
C VAL A 631 -41.26 20.87 7.82
N THR A 632 -42.17 20.16 8.48
CA THR A 632 -42.74 20.59 9.77
C THR A 632 -41.65 20.77 10.84
N ALA A 633 -40.83 19.74 11.03
CA ALA A 633 -39.77 19.77 12.04
C ALA A 633 -38.69 20.81 11.68
N SER A 634 -38.38 20.99 10.39
CA SER A 634 -37.40 22.00 9.97
C SER A 634 -37.92 23.43 10.15
N LEU A 635 -39.22 23.69 9.95
CA LEU A 635 -39.82 24.99 10.26
C LEU A 635 -39.83 25.26 11.77
N VAL A 636 -40.20 24.30 12.61
CA VAL A 636 -40.12 24.45 14.07
C VAL A 636 -38.69 24.74 14.51
N ALA A 637 -37.71 24.00 13.98
CA ALA A 637 -36.29 24.24 14.25
C ALA A 637 -35.83 25.63 13.78
N LEU A 638 -36.32 26.10 12.63
CA LEU A 638 -36.05 27.44 12.11
C LEU A 638 -36.63 28.52 13.03
N PHE A 639 -37.86 28.36 13.52
CA PHE A 639 -38.48 29.29 14.46
C PHE A 639 -37.71 29.36 15.78
N VAL A 640 -37.30 28.22 16.34
CA VAL A 640 -36.46 28.18 17.56
C VAL A 640 -35.14 28.93 17.33
N ARG A 641 -34.52 28.75 16.17
CA ARG A 641 -33.30 29.45 15.79
C ARG A 641 -33.51 30.96 15.65
N GLN A 642 -34.56 31.40 14.95
CA GLN A 642 -34.88 32.81 14.77
C GLN A 642 -35.28 33.50 16.07
N PHE A 643 -35.97 32.79 16.97
CA PHE A 643 -36.29 33.28 18.31
C PHE A 643 -35.02 33.60 19.11
N GLY A 644 -34.01 32.73 19.03
CA GLY A 644 -32.69 32.97 19.62
C GLY A 644 -32.02 34.25 19.09
N HIS A 645 -32.01 34.43 17.77
CA HIS A 645 -31.46 35.64 17.16
C HIS A 645 -32.21 36.93 17.53
N ALA A 646 -33.55 36.88 17.63
CA ALA A 646 -34.36 38.08 17.78
C ALA A 646 -34.52 38.56 19.23
N LEU A 647 -34.47 37.66 20.22
CA LEU A 647 -34.82 37.98 21.61
C LEU A 647 -33.67 37.76 22.61
N VAL A 648 -32.70 36.91 22.28
CA VAL A 648 -31.66 36.47 23.21
C VAL A 648 -30.32 37.14 22.94
N GLU A 649 -29.99 37.42 21.68
CA GLU A 649 -28.82 38.22 21.33
C GLU A 649 -29.16 39.71 21.43
N PRO A 650 -28.23 40.58 21.91
CA PRO A 650 -28.37 42.04 21.81
C PRO A 650 -28.61 42.44 20.35
N PRO A 651 -29.11 43.65 20.04
CA PRO A 651 -29.28 44.09 18.66
C PRO A 651 -27.91 44.26 17.99
N CYS A 652 -27.32 43.17 17.51
CA CYS A 652 -26.25 43.15 16.52
C CYS A 652 -26.81 43.39 15.11
N HIS A 653 -27.91 44.14 15.03
CA HIS A 653 -28.61 44.50 13.79
C HIS A 653 -27.69 45.25 12.81
N ASP A 654 -26.58 45.84 13.28
CA ASP A 654 -25.65 46.59 12.45
C ASP A 654 -24.51 45.74 11.82
N LYS A 655 -24.35 44.45 12.18
CA LYS A 655 -23.29 43.58 11.61
C LYS A 655 -23.77 42.60 10.55
N GLU A 656 -25.02 42.12 10.61
CA GLU A 656 -25.62 41.32 9.53
C GLU A 656 -25.92 42.17 8.28
N GLU A 657 -26.23 43.45 8.48
CA GLU A 657 -26.48 44.41 7.39
C GLU A 657 -25.24 44.61 6.51
N LEU A 658 -24.06 44.64 7.15
CA LEU A 658 -22.74 44.74 6.49
C LEU A 658 -22.33 43.48 5.72
N LEU A 659 -22.89 42.31 6.01
CA LEU A 659 -22.35 41.07 5.49
C LEU A 659 -22.98 40.64 4.16
N LEU A 660 -24.30 40.69 3.98
CA LEU A 660 -24.94 40.26 2.72
C LEU A 660 -26.38 40.80 2.52
N GLY A 661 -26.83 41.84 3.24
CA GLY A 661 -28.13 42.50 2.98
C GLY A 661 -29.39 41.68 3.33
N PHE A 662 -29.43 41.01 4.48
CA PHE A 662 -30.61 40.30 5.00
C PHE A 662 -31.26 41.14 6.11
N ASN A 663 -31.93 42.22 5.74
CA ASN A 663 -32.55 43.14 6.69
C ASN A 663 -33.84 42.56 7.32
N THR A 664 -34.23 43.09 8.48
CA THR A 664 -35.44 42.69 9.21
C THR A 664 -36.71 42.72 8.35
N PRO A 665 -36.95 43.73 7.46
CA PRO A 665 -38.09 43.72 6.55
C PRO A 665 -38.18 42.49 5.65
N ASN A 666 -37.06 42.05 5.06
CA ASN A 666 -37.04 40.86 4.19
C ASN A 666 -37.30 39.56 4.97
N LYS A 667 -36.76 39.44 6.19
CA LYS A 667 -37.06 38.31 7.10
C LYS A 667 -38.56 38.25 7.39
N THR A 668 -39.15 39.40 7.73
CA THR A 668 -40.58 39.52 8.04
C THR A 668 -41.47 39.17 6.84
N MET A 669 -41.09 39.59 5.62
CA MET A 669 -41.84 39.22 4.41
C MET A 669 -41.83 37.71 4.16
N ILE A 670 -40.67 37.06 4.30
CA ILE A 670 -40.55 35.60 4.10
C ILE A 670 -41.39 34.86 5.14
N VAL A 671 -41.27 35.22 6.43
CA VAL A 671 -42.06 34.60 7.50
C VAL A 671 -43.57 34.80 7.29
N SER A 672 -43.98 35.99 6.84
CA SER A 672 -45.39 36.27 6.51
C SER A 672 -45.91 35.34 5.40
N ALA A 673 -45.10 35.09 4.37
CA ALA A 673 -45.46 34.15 3.31
C ALA A 673 -45.63 32.71 3.82
N TYR A 674 -44.77 32.25 4.75
CA TYR A 674 -44.96 30.94 5.40
C TYR A 674 -46.26 30.88 6.21
N CYS A 675 -46.62 31.94 6.95
CA CYS A 675 -47.84 31.99 7.75
C CYS A 675 -49.13 32.07 6.92
N LEU A 676 -49.07 32.63 5.71
CA LEU A 676 -50.23 32.76 4.82
C LEU A 676 -50.61 31.43 4.13
N ILE A 677 -49.67 30.51 3.95
CA ILE A 677 -49.92 29.22 3.27
C ILE A 677 -50.99 28.39 4.00
N PRO A 678 -50.90 28.12 5.32
CA PRO A 678 -51.97 27.44 6.04
C PRO A 678 -53.31 28.18 5.98
N LEU A 679 -53.29 29.52 6.09
CA LEU A 679 -54.48 30.35 6.05
C LEU A 679 -55.20 30.24 4.70
N ALA A 680 -54.46 30.30 3.60
CA ALA A 680 -54.99 30.15 2.25
C ALA A 680 -55.60 28.76 2.03
N ASN A 681 -54.97 27.70 2.56
CA ASN A 681 -55.51 26.34 2.48
C ASN A 681 -56.79 26.18 3.32
N MET A 682 -56.88 26.85 4.47
CA MET A 682 -58.09 26.83 5.31
C MET A 682 -59.24 27.64 4.70
N LEU A 683 -58.94 28.80 4.11
CA LEU A 683 -59.91 29.57 3.34
C LEU A 683 -60.44 28.77 2.15
N ALA A 684 -59.57 28.08 1.40
CA ALA A 684 -59.96 27.24 0.28
C ALA A 684 -60.76 26.00 0.69
N ALA A 685 -60.56 25.49 1.91
CA ALA A 685 -61.30 24.34 2.44
C ALA A 685 -62.72 24.70 2.91
N GLY A 686 -63.01 25.98 3.18
CA GLY A 686 -64.31 26.44 3.68
C GLY A 686 -64.67 25.92 5.08
N SER A 687 -63.72 25.26 5.78
CA SER A 687 -63.89 24.68 7.11
C SER A 687 -62.69 25.02 7.98
N TRP A 688 -62.96 25.48 9.20
CA TRP A 688 -61.95 25.91 10.18
C TRP A 688 -61.82 24.93 11.36
N THR A 689 -62.16 23.66 11.14
CA THR A 689 -61.99 22.62 12.15
C THR A 689 -60.55 22.09 12.17
N PHE A 690 -60.11 21.59 13.32
CA PHE A 690 -58.79 20.96 13.45
C PHE A 690 -58.65 19.73 12.53
N SER A 691 -59.74 19.00 12.30
CA SER A 691 -59.76 17.87 11.35
C SER A 691 -59.49 18.32 9.91
N ALA A 692 -60.13 19.40 9.46
CA ALA A 692 -59.93 19.95 8.11
C ALA A 692 -58.50 20.48 7.92
N PHE A 693 -57.90 21.03 8.97
CA PHE A 693 -56.50 21.43 8.98
C PHE A 693 -55.54 20.23 8.80
N LEU A 694 -55.75 19.15 9.56
CA LEU A 694 -54.92 17.95 9.48
C LEU A 694 -55.00 17.27 8.10
N GLU A 695 -56.17 17.25 7.46
CA GLU A 695 -56.32 16.70 6.10
C GLU A 695 -55.49 17.47 5.05
N ARG A 696 -55.32 18.79 5.25
CA ARG A 696 -54.54 19.64 4.35
C ARG A 696 -53.06 19.74 4.72
N TRP A 697 -52.66 19.16 5.84
CA TRP A 697 -51.30 19.27 6.36
C TRP A 697 -50.19 18.83 5.38
N PRO A 698 -50.31 17.69 4.66
CA PRO A 698 -49.30 17.30 3.67
C PRO A 698 -49.17 18.31 2.51
N VAL A 699 -50.29 18.88 2.08
CA VAL A 699 -50.33 19.89 0.99
C VAL A 699 -49.66 21.19 1.45
N ILE A 700 -49.96 21.62 2.68
CA ILE A 700 -49.33 22.78 3.33
C ILE A 700 -47.81 22.56 3.42
N ALA A 701 -47.37 21.38 3.86
CA ALA A 701 -45.95 21.04 3.95
C ALA A 701 -45.25 21.05 2.58
N GLN A 702 -45.90 20.54 1.53
CA GLN A 702 -45.36 20.59 0.17
C GLN A 702 -45.22 22.03 -0.35
N GLN A 703 -46.20 22.89 -0.07
CA GLN A 703 -46.16 24.31 -0.44
C GLN A 703 -45.07 25.07 0.33
N TRP A 704 -44.91 24.79 1.63
CA TRP A 704 -43.79 25.32 2.41
C TRP A 704 -42.44 24.91 1.85
N TRP A 705 -42.27 23.65 1.46
CA TRP A 705 -41.04 23.19 0.82
C TRP A 705 -40.76 23.91 -0.50
N GLY A 706 -41.78 24.06 -1.35
CA GLY A 706 -41.68 24.83 -2.59
C GLY A 706 -41.27 26.28 -2.35
N LEU A 707 -41.88 26.93 -1.35
CA LEU A 707 -41.50 28.30 -0.95
C LEU A 707 -40.05 28.35 -0.46
N THR A 708 -39.59 27.37 0.32
CA THR A 708 -38.18 27.29 0.77
C THR A 708 -37.22 27.21 -0.40
N LEU A 709 -37.51 26.38 -1.41
CA LEU A 709 -36.67 26.29 -2.61
C LEU A 709 -36.63 27.60 -3.38
N VAL A 710 -37.78 28.26 -3.56
CA VAL A 710 -37.87 29.56 -4.25
C VAL A 710 -37.05 30.62 -3.51
N VAL A 711 -37.15 30.69 -2.18
CA VAL A 711 -36.40 31.64 -1.36
C VAL A 711 -34.90 31.37 -1.43
N VAL A 712 -34.46 30.11 -1.28
CA VAL A 712 -33.04 29.76 -1.28
C VAL A 712 -32.42 29.93 -2.66
N LEU A 713 -33.02 29.36 -3.71
CA LEU A 713 -32.50 29.46 -5.08
C LEU A 713 -32.60 30.88 -5.62
N GLY A 714 -33.71 31.58 -5.32
CA GLY A 714 -33.87 33.00 -5.64
C GLY A 714 -32.80 33.86 -4.97
N ARG A 715 -32.42 33.54 -3.72
CA ARG A 715 -31.33 34.24 -3.03
C ARG A 715 -29.96 33.93 -3.64
N VAL A 716 -29.70 32.69 -4.02
CA VAL A 716 -28.48 32.32 -4.76
C VAL A 716 -28.38 33.12 -6.05
N ALA A 717 -29.45 33.17 -6.84
CA ALA A 717 -29.49 33.92 -8.09
C ALA A 717 -29.30 35.44 -7.86
N TYR A 718 -29.96 36.00 -6.84
CA TYR A 718 -29.81 37.41 -6.46
C TYR A 718 -28.37 37.75 -6.05
N LEU A 719 -27.74 36.94 -5.19
CA LEU A 719 -26.35 37.17 -4.77
C LEU A 719 -25.35 36.96 -5.91
N ALA A 720 -25.62 36.02 -6.82
CA ALA A 720 -24.81 35.81 -8.01
C ALA A 720 -24.87 37.00 -8.97
N TRP A 721 -26.03 37.64 -9.07
CA TRP A 721 -26.25 38.84 -9.90
C TRP A 721 -25.64 40.11 -9.29
N LEU A 722 -25.79 40.30 -7.98
CA LEU A 722 -25.40 41.54 -7.29
C LEU A 722 -23.91 41.59 -6.92
N HIS A 723 -23.30 40.42 -6.70
CA HIS A 723 -21.89 40.29 -6.39
C HIS A 723 -21.19 39.43 -7.46
N ASP A 724 -21.03 38.14 -7.20
CA ASP A 724 -20.50 37.17 -8.14
C ASP A 724 -20.96 35.75 -7.77
N PHE A 725 -20.80 34.82 -8.73
CA PHE A 725 -21.16 33.41 -8.52
C PHE A 725 -20.44 32.82 -7.31
N LYS A 726 -19.18 33.19 -7.08
CA LYS A 726 -18.36 32.69 -5.98
C LYS A 726 -18.98 33.03 -4.62
N THR A 727 -19.38 34.27 -4.41
CA THR A 727 -20.00 34.78 -3.18
C THR A 727 -21.35 34.13 -2.93
N SER A 728 -22.14 33.93 -3.99
CA SER A 728 -23.41 33.19 -3.89
C SER A 728 -23.21 31.74 -3.44
N MET A 729 -22.19 31.05 -3.95
CA MET A 729 -21.87 29.68 -3.58
C MET A 729 -21.27 29.58 -2.17
N VAL A 730 -20.48 30.56 -1.74
CA VAL A 730 -20.02 30.66 -0.36
C VAL A 730 -21.22 30.73 0.60
N TRP A 731 -22.21 31.57 0.30
CA TRP A 731 -23.42 31.69 1.11
C TRP A 731 -24.25 30.40 1.11
N PHE A 732 -24.46 29.79 -0.06
CA PHE A 732 -25.24 28.57 -0.20
C PHE A 732 -24.61 27.37 0.53
N ILE A 733 -23.31 27.18 0.36
CA ILE A 733 -22.58 26.10 1.04
C ILE A 733 -22.55 26.35 2.54
N LYS A 734 -22.37 27.60 2.98
CA LYS A 734 -22.50 27.97 4.38
C LYS A 734 -23.87 27.51 4.92
N LEU A 735 -24.97 27.96 4.31
CA LEU A 735 -26.34 27.61 4.72
C LEU A 735 -26.56 26.09 4.90
N ILE A 736 -26.12 25.28 3.93
CA ILE A 736 -26.33 23.81 3.97
C ILE A 736 -25.46 23.15 5.04
N THR A 737 -24.23 23.64 5.21
CA THR A 737 -23.24 23.00 6.09
C THR A 737 -23.23 23.56 7.51
N ASP A 738 -23.97 24.64 7.77
CA ASP A 738 -24.06 25.28 9.09
C ASP A 738 -24.56 24.33 10.19
N PRO A 739 -25.60 23.50 9.99
CA PRO A 739 -26.01 22.53 11.00
C PRO A 739 -24.89 21.59 11.49
N PHE A 740 -24.02 21.13 10.57
CA PHE A 740 -22.90 20.27 10.94
C PHE A 740 -21.82 21.02 11.72
N THR A 741 -21.57 22.28 11.38
CA THR A 741 -20.58 23.11 12.07
C THR A 741 -21.06 23.60 13.43
N ASP A 742 -22.36 23.88 13.59
CA ASP A 742 -22.99 24.31 14.84
C ASP A 742 -22.91 23.20 15.89
N ILE A 743 -23.22 21.94 15.53
CA ILE A 743 -23.07 20.79 16.45
C ILE A 743 -21.64 20.70 16.97
N LYS A 744 -20.65 20.87 16.09
CA LYS A 744 -19.23 20.84 16.47
C LYS A 744 -18.85 22.03 17.38
N ALA A 745 -19.43 23.21 17.14
CA ALA A 745 -19.10 24.42 17.86
C ALA A 745 -19.69 24.44 19.28
N TYR A 746 -20.93 23.98 19.45
CA TYR A 746 -21.75 24.20 20.65
C TYR A 746 -21.97 22.96 21.53
N LEU A 747 -21.42 21.79 21.16
CA LEU A 747 -21.42 20.63 22.06
C LEU A 747 -20.73 20.97 23.40
N PRO A 748 -21.28 20.57 24.58
CA PRO A 748 -20.77 20.94 25.90
C PRO A 748 -19.29 20.56 26.14
N ARG A 749 -18.60 21.38 26.95
CA ARG A 749 -17.15 21.28 27.20
C ARG A 749 -16.68 19.98 27.88
N SER A 750 -17.57 19.17 28.44
CA SER A 750 -17.24 17.86 29.06
C SER A 750 -16.92 16.75 28.06
N SER A 751 -17.10 16.99 26.74
CA SER A 751 -16.72 16.05 25.67
C SER A 751 -15.45 16.48 24.89
N ARG A 752 -14.57 17.29 25.50
CA ARG A 752 -13.39 17.90 24.86
C ARG A 752 -12.14 17.01 24.88
N GLU A 753 -12.07 16.07 23.94
CA GLU A 753 -10.78 15.49 23.47
C GLU A 753 -10.40 15.99 22.06
N TRP A 754 -11.22 16.85 21.42
CA TRP A 754 -11.12 17.10 19.97
C TRP A 754 -10.58 18.46 19.52
N ARG A 755 -10.25 19.40 20.43
CA ARG A 755 -9.82 20.78 20.04
C ARG A 755 -8.31 20.96 19.83
N ALA A 756 -7.48 19.97 20.12
CA ALA A 756 -6.05 19.98 19.78
C ALA A 756 -5.76 19.49 18.33
N PHE A 757 -6.80 19.19 17.54
CA PHE A 757 -6.71 18.34 16.34
C PHE A 757 -6.89 19.05 14.99
N LEU A 758 -6.80 20.39 14.93
CA LEU A 758 -6.77 21.13 13.66
C LEU A 758 -5.61 22.14 13.67
N PRO A 759 -4.91 22.34 12.55
CA PRO A 759 -3.80 23.29 12.50
C PRO A 759 -4.28 24.68 12.96
N PRO A 760 -3.42 25.47 13.64
CA PRO A 760 -3.76 26.84 13.93
C PRO A 760 -4.13 27.51 12.61
N TYR A 761 -5.33 28.09 12.56
CA TYR A 761 -5.72 28.96 11.46
C TYR A 761 -4.57 29.96 11.27
N GLY A 762 -3.96 29.96 10.08
CA GLY A 762 -2.91 30.89 9.71
C GLY A 762 -3.47 32.30 9.61
N LEU A 763 -3.64 32.94 10.75
CA LEU A 763 -3.96 34.36 10.94
C LEU A 763 -3.28 34.79 12.24
N LYS A 764 -1.95 34.91 12.19
CA LYS A 764 -1.17 35.56 13.26
C LYS A 764 -0.48 36.85 12.79
N GLU A 765 -0.89 37.39 11.66
CA GLU A 765 -0.57 38.76 11.24
C GLU A 765 -1.89 39.53 11.15
N MET A 766 -1.95 40.69 11.81
CA MET A 766 -3.06 41.67 11.92
C MET A 766 -3.64 41.89 13.34
N SER A 767 -2.79 42.00 14.36
CA SER A 767 -3.17 42.74 15.60
C SER A 767 -2.10 43.72 16.10
N GLN A 768 -1.38 44.37 15.18
CA GLN A 768 -0.60 45.56 15.49
C GLN A 768 -0.83 46.61 14.39
N ARG A 769 -1.96 47.32 14.51
CA ARG A 769 -2.22 48.68 14.01
C ARG A 769 -3.69 49.01 14.33
N HIS A 770 -3.91 49.41 15.57
CA HIS A 770 -4.82 50.49 15.93
C HIS A 770 -4.37 51.06 17.27
#